data_AF-A0A7S4QQC9-F1
#
_entry.id   AF-A0A7S4QQC9-F1
#
_cell.length_a   1.000
_cell.length_b   1.000
_cell.length_c   1.000
_cell.angle_alpha   90.00
_cell.angle_beta   90.00
_cell.angle_gamma   90.00
#
_symmetry.space_group_name_H-M   'P 1'
#
loop_
_entity.id
_entity.type
_entity.pdbx_description
1 polymer ?
#
loop_
_entity_poly.entity_id
_entity_poly.type
_entity_poly.pdbx_seq_one_letter_code
_entity_poly.pdbx_strand_id
1 'polypeptide(L)'
;MAQMWEVVGGEDKGGIIVRDGQSTACVRLEQRLSTGALIEQIQLVGDRLHYRRKTGTGPDEGWISITVGGKELARRTDAGPGDAGGGQGGGDKGNVEKKHFDPYGALGVAPDATDAQIKSAFRKASLKVHPDKDPSPDAAEHFRQLTEAKDFLLNPLKRLMYNMAHGLQARRHYVQWWSTWDEVFAEIDPAEDEEAEALPSEPSIPAPSPPPAEVRTDVLIFGATGFLGTLVCSMVRHRLAGRTWAMAGRDERKLGMLEEKFGKGPLYRGKLRLERPEDIDSIVRTARVVIDVSGPKWAVGTFVAAACVRTGTHYIDNTSFPADTLASKQVRDELDDKAKAAGVSLIYFAGVGGTLFDFGNMLLVRHLRDTYGLPTRRVDAYEISHGANVTGTVLLAAKGEDGFEKKLKQTGYFFLGGEPDSGLTEADDEAKAKPVLDQYAGMWANISEIPELITVRCSYGLAKKTQPWGPDFRFMIWMLFPDQAAASMNALRMSNGFLRRGYNKHVELKKIPARGDGPCERLRKEAIATRVLVAEADEGAPGKGRRAHCISTPGPGGNSDHQEGSSAVLLETAACVLDVLDAGGERGSLSPGFGTPTYHLERFGFVERLAARGFPFKVHDGAPARELFHNFLSSAGVLAAG
;
A
#
# COMPACT_ATOMS: atom_id res chain seq x y z
N MET A 1 26.76 -43.20 -2.61
CA MET A 1 25.34 -43.52 -2.85
C MET A 1 24.54 -42.99 -1.67
N ALA A 2 23.38 -42.39 -1.91
CA ALA A 2 22.54 -41.90 -0.82
C ALA A 2 22.01 -43.10 0.00
N GLN A 3 21.99 -42.97 1.33
CA GLN A 3 21.53 -44.04 2.22
C GLN A 3 20.02 -44.24 2.02
N MET A 4 19.64 -45.46 1.63
CA MET A 4 18.24 -45.85 1.48
C MET A 4 17.68 -46.43 2.77
N TRP A 5 16.39 -46.24 2.97
CA TRP A 5 15.61 -46.76 4.09
C TRP A 5 14.30 -47.37 3.59
N GLU A 6 13.84 -48.41 4.26
CA GLU A 6 12.53 -49.01 4.06
C GLU A 6 11.65 -48.71 5.28
N VAL A 7 10.41 -48.29 5.03
CA VAL A 7 9.41 -48.12 6.09
C VAL A 7 8.86 -49.46 6.52
N VAL A 8 9.13 -49.87 7.76
CA VAL A 8 8.76 -51.19 8.30
C VAL A 8 7.66 -51.13 9.37
N GLY A 9 7.27 -49.92 9.80
CA GLY A 9 6.27 -49.73 10.85
C GLY A 9 4.94 -49.15 10.37
N GLY A 10 3.91 -49.23 11.23
CA GLY A 10 2.62 -48.55 11.03
C GLY A 10 1.65 -49.24 10.05
N GLU A 11 1.87 -50.52 9.72
CA GLU A 11 1.01 -51.31 8.82
C GLU A 11 -0.45 -51.32 9.27
N ASP A 12 -0.69 -51.50 10.57
CA ASP A 12 -2.00 -51.46 11.23
C ASP A 12 -2.73 -50.11 11.12
N LYS A 13 -2.01 -49.04 10.77
CA LYS A 13 -2.50 -47.65 10.70
C LYS A 13 -2.34 -47.01 9.32
N GLY A 14 -2.08 -47.82 8.29
CA GLY A 14 -1.89 -47.35 6.90
C GLY A 14 -0.61 -46.55 6.69
N GLY A 15 0.44 -46.82 7.46
CA GLY A 15 1.74 -46.19 7.36
C GLY A 15 2.13 -45.30 8.55
N ILE A 16 3.32 -44.71 8.48
CA ILE A 16 3.90 -43.90 9.55
C ILE A 16 3.56 -42.41 9.42
N ILE A 17 3.59 -41.71 10.55
CA ILE A 17 3.28 -40.28 10.63
C ILE A 17 4.44 -39.48 10.05
N VAL A 18 4.12 -38.62 9.09
CA VAL A 18 5.04 -37.64 8.51
C VAL A 18 4.75 -36.27 9.11
N ARG A 19 5.81 -35.50 9.40
CA ARG A 19 5.73 -34.13 9.88
C ARG A 19 6.44 -33.18 8.93
N ASP A 20 6.00 -31.93 8.91
CA ASP A 20 6.61 -30.86 8.12
C ASP A 20 7.92 -30.33 8.73
N GLY A 21 8.26 -30.75 9.95
CA GLY A 21 9.49 -30.37 10.63
C GLY A 21 10.10 -31.47 11.50
N GLN A 22 11.36 -31.26 11.87
CA GLN A 22 12.18 -32.21 12.62
C GLN A 22 11.57 -32.57 13.98
N SER A 23 10.96 -31.61 14.69
CA SER A 23 10.37 -31.86 16.01
C SER A 23 9.12 -32.74 15.92
N THR A 24 8.92 -33.61 16.91
CA THR A 24 7.68 -34.38 17.05
C THR A 24 6.46 -33.51 17.41
N ALA A 25 6.68 -32.23 17.75
CA ALA A 25 5.64 -31.22 17.97
C ALA A 25 5.23 -30.45 16.69
N CYS A 26 5.95 -30.62 15.57
CA CYS A 26 5.63 -29.99 14.28
C CYS A 26 4.33 -30.55 13.68
N VAL A 27 3.74 -29.85 12.70
CA VAL A 27 2.44 -30.20 12.14
C VAL A 27 2.51 -31.59 11.51
N ARG A 28 1.50 -32.41 11.79
CA ARG A 28 1.36 -33.72 11.15
C ARG A 28 0.78 -33.50 9.76
N LEU A 29 1.44 -34.02 8.73
CA LEU A 29 0.88 -34.02 7.38
C LEU A 29 -0.34 -34.96 7.33
N GLU A 30 -1.32 -34.61 6.48
CA GLU A 30 -2.57 -35.36 6.35
C GLU A 30 -2.31 -36.79 5.86
N GLN A 31 -1.38 -36.96 4.92
CA GLN A 31 -0.99 -38.26 4.37
C GLN A 31 0.10 -38.93 5.23
N ARG A 32 -0.05 -40.24 5.42
CA ARG A 32 0.96 -41.11 6.04
C ARG A 32 1.87 -41.68 4.96
N LEU A 33 3.10 -42.02 5.36
CA LEU A 33 4.04 -42.72 4.48
C LEU A 33 3.80 -44.24 4.62
N SER A 34 3.44 -44.91 3.53
CA SER A 34 3.05 -46.32 3.54
C SER A 34 4.17 -47.25 4.01
N THR A 35 3.81 -48.30 4.75
CA THR A 35 4.72 -49.45 5.01
C THR A 35 5.19 -50.06 3.69
N GLY A 36 6.47 -50.43 3.60
CA GLY A 36 7.15 -50.89 2.40
C GLY A 36 7.65 -49.77 1.46
N ALA A 37 7.43 -48.49 1.81
CA ALA A 37 7.99 -47.38 1.02
C ALA A 37 9.52 -47.35 1.13
N LEU A 38 10.20 -47.26 -0.02
CA LEU A 38 11.63 -46.95 -0.08
C LEU A 38 11.82 -45.44 -0.09
N ILE A 39 12.69 -44.96 0.79
CA ILE A 39 12.95 -43.54 0.98
C ILE A 39 14.46 -43.27 1.05
N GLU A 40 14.86 -42.16 0.46
CA GLU A 40 16.24 -41.67 0.45
C GLU A 40 16.47 -40.76 1.65
N GLN A 41 17.56 -40.97 2.39
CA GLN A 41 17.96 -40.09 3.48
C GLN A 41 18.44 -38.74 2.95
N ILE A 42 17.72 -37.66 3.28
CA ILE A 42 18.19 -36.29 3.13
C ILE A 42 19.01 -35.90 4.37
N GLN A 43 18.47 -36.17 5.56
CA GLN A 43 19.10 -35.79 6.82
C GLN A 43 18.67 -36.72 7.94
N LEU A 44 19.61 -37.12 8.82
CA LEU A 44 19.31 -37.89 10.02
C LEU A 44 19.79 -37.10 11.25
N VAL A 45 18.88 -36.82 12.19
CA VAL A 45 19.20 -36.14 13.45
C VAL A 45 18.60 -36.91 14.62
N GLY A 46 19.45 -37.64 15.35
CA GLY A 46 19.01 -38.63 16.33
C GLY A 46 18.09 -39.66 15.65
N ASP A 47 16.90 -39.86 16.22
CA ASP A 47 15.90 -40.79 15.67
C ASP A 47 14.97 -40.15 14.63
N ARG A 48 15.28 -38.95 14.13
CA ARG A 48 14.45 -38.21 13.17
C ARG A 48 15.10 -38.21 11.80
N LEU A 49 14.40 -38.79 10.83
CA LEU A 49 14.83 -38.94 9.45
C LEU A 49 14.03 -38.00 8.55
N HIS A 50 14.71 -37.05 7.95
CA HIS A 50 14.23 -36.29 6.80
C HIS A 50 14.46 -37.12 5.55
N TYR A 51 13.40 -37.42 4.83
CA TYR A 51 13.44 -38.37 3.73
C TYR A 51 12.85 -37.78 2.45
N ARG A 52 13.29 -38.30 1.31
CA ARG A 52 12.59 -38.17 0.01
C ARG A 52 12.03 -39.52 -0.41
N ARG A 53 10.74 -39.59 -0.73
CA ARG A 53 10.09 -40.83 -1.16
C ARG A 53 10.61 -41.27 -2.53
N LYS A 54 10.94 -42.55 -2.67
CA LYS A 54 11.29 -43.17 -3.97
C LYS A 54 10.20 -44.11 -4.46
N THR A 55 9.60 -44.88 -3.56
CA THR A 55 8.49 -45.79 -3.87
C THR A 55 7.42 -45.76 -2.76
N GLY A 56 6.30 -46.46 -2.92
CA GLY A 56 5.18 -46.48 -1.95
C GLY A 56 4.19 -45.33 -2.14
N THR A 57 3.39 -44.99 -1.14
CA THR A 57 2.42 -43.86 -1.17
C THR A 57 2.62 -42.96 0.05
N GLY A 58 2.23 -41.69 -0.07
CA GLY A 58 2.40 -40.66 0.95
C GLY A 58 3.16 -39.43 0.46
N PRO A 59 3.51 -38.49 1.35
CA PRO A 59 4.25 -37.28 1.00
C PRO A 59 5.56 -37.57 0.28
N ASP A 60 5.93 -36.74 -0.69
CA ASP A 60 7.18 -36.89 -1.44
C ASP A 60 8.42 -36.56 -0.59
N GLU A 61 8.26 -35.75 0.45
CA GLU A 61 9.30 -35.37 1.40
C GLU A 61 8.69 -35.10 2.78
N GLY A 62 9.47 -35.31 3.85
CA GLY A 62 9.05 -34.95 5.20
C GLY A 62 9.87 -35.62 6.30
N TRP A 63 9.46 -35.41 7.56
CA TRP A 63 10.16 -35.92 8.74
C TRP A 63 9.42 -37.07 9.41
N ILE A 64 10.10 -38.22 9.53
CA ILE A 64 9.61 -39.40 10.24
C ILE A 64 10.50 -39.72 11.45
N SER A 65 9.98 -40.52 12.37
CA SER A 65 10.80 -41.15 13.40
C SER A 65 11.25 -42.52 12.89
N ILE A 66 12.52 -42.87 13.06
CA ILE A 66 13.03 -44.22 12.76
C ILE A 66 12.65 -45.23 13.85
N THR A 67 12.45 -44.75 15.08
CA THR A 67 12.03 -45.53 16.25
C THR A 67 11.04 -44.74 17.11
N VAL A 68 10.02 -45.40 17.65
CA VAL A 68 9.10 -44.82 18.65
C VAL A 68 8.79 -45.86 19.71
N GLY A 69 9.10 -45.57 20.98
CA GLY A 69 8.83 -46.48 22.10
C GLY A 69 9.51 -47.86 21.96
N GLY A 70 10.71 -47.90 21.38
CA GLY A 70 11.47 -49.14 21.12
C GLY A 70 11.03 -49.92 19.88
N LYS A 71 9.99 -49.49 19.16
CA LYS A 71 9.55 -50.11 17.90
C LYS A 71 10.21 -49.41 16.71
N GLU A 72 10.84 -50.20 15.84
CA GLU A 72 11.45 -49.73 14.59
C GLU A 72 10.36 -49.39 13.56
N LEU A 73 10.47 -48.21 12.94
CA LEU A 73 9.53 -47.67 11.95
C LEU A 73 10.15 -47.53 10.57
N ALA A 74 11.47 -47.35 10.49
CA ALA A 74 12.23 -47.35 9.25
C ALA A 74 13.61 -47.99 9.48
N ARG A 75 14.04 -48.85 8.56
CA ARG A 75 15.33 -49.57 8.61
C ARG A 75 16.18 -49.23 7.40
N ARG A 76 17.50 -49.16 7.56
CA ARG A 76 18.44 -49.01 6.43
C ARG A 76 18.34 -50.21 5.49
N THR A 77 18.40 -49.93 4.19
CA THR A 77 18.41 -50.96 3.15
C THR A 77 19.40 -50.60 2.05
N ASP A 78 19.94 -51.60 1.39
CA ASP A 78 20.77 -51.46 0.19
C ASP A 78 19.93 -51.61 -1.10
N ALA A 79 18.60 -51.80 -0.96
CA ALA A 79 17.68 -51.91 -2.09
C ALA A 79 17.62 -50.60 -2.89
N GLY A 80 18.04 -50.67 -4.16
CA GLY A 80 17.89 -49.57 -5.12
C GLY A 80 16.47 -49.51 -5.69
N PRO A 81 16.06 -48.39 -6.33
CA PRO A 81 14.71 -48.21 -6.88
C PRO A 81 14.31 -49.17 -8.03
N GLY A 82 15.05 -50.26 -8.27
CA GLY A 82 14.88 -51.21 -9.37
C GLY A 82 14.29 -52.58 -9.02
N ASP A 83 14.10 -52.95 -7.75
CA ASP A 83 13.71 -54.32 -7.35
C ASP A 83 12.21 -54.52 -7.06
N ALA A 84 11.33 -53.65 -7.57
CA ALA A 84 9.88 -53.88 -7.58
C ALA A 84 9.31 -53.65 -9.00
N GLY A 85 9.08 -54.73 -9.75
CA GLY A 85 8.50 -54.70 -11.11
C GLY A 85 7.02 -54.24 -11.12
N GLY A 86 6.44 -53.76 -12.23
CA GLY A 86 6.96 -53.55 -13.58
C GLY A 86 5.91 -52.88 -14.51
N GLY A 87 6.37 -52.47 -15.71
CA GLY A 87 5.59 -52.08 -16.91
C GLY A 87 5.11 -50.61 -16.95
N GLN A 88 5.22 -49.83 -18.02
CA GLN A 88 5.67 -49.98 -19.42
C GLN A 88 5.81 -48.52 -19.96
N GLY A 89 6.99 -48.05 -20.37
CA GLY A 89 7.36 -47.90 -21.78
C GLY A 89 7.06 -46.51 -22.38
N GLY A 90 8.09 -45.75 -22.78
CA GLY A 90 7.93 -44.65 -23.75
C GLY A 90 8.93 -43.48 -23.68
N GLY A 91 10.06 -43.62 -24.38
CA GLY A 91 10.65 -42.58 -25.24
C GLY A 91 11.12 -41.24 -24.62
N ASP A 92 12.44 -41.15 -24.42
CA ASP A 92 13.20 -39.91 -24.28
C ASP A 92 13.08 -39.02 -25.55
N LYS A 93 12.70 -37.76 -25.35
CA LYS A 93 13.13 -36.63 -26.19
C LYS A 93 13.45 -35.45 -25.28
N GLY A 94 14.74 -35.32 -25.00
CA GLY A 94 15.46 -34.17 -24.47
C GLY A 94 14.68 -32.86 -24.33
N ASN A 95 14.54 -32.42 -23.08
CA ASN A 95 14.30 -31.02 -22.77
C ASN A 95 15.37 -30.61 -21.74
N VAL A 96 16.16 -29.60 -22.07
CA VAL A 96 17.10 -28.97 -21.14
C VAL A 96 16.26 -28.29 -20.06
N GLU A 97 16.12 -28.92 -18.89
CA GLU A 97 15.48 -28.29 -17.73
C GLU A 97 16.25 -27.01 -17.37
N LYS A 98 15.59 -25.86 -17.55
CA LYS A 98 16.04 -24.60 -16.95
C LYS A 98 16.01 -24.80 -15.42
N LYS A 99 17.18 -24.83 -14.79
CA LYS A 99 17.33 -24.79 -13.31
C LYS A 99 16.46 -23.67 -12.76
N HIS A 100 15.43 -24.03 -12.00
CA HIS A 100 14.50 -23.08 -11.42
C HIS A 100 15.23 -22.32 -10.30
N PHE A 101 15.36 -20.99 -10.43
CA PHE A 101 16.01 -20.14 -9.44
C PHE A 101 15.11 -19.98 -8.21
N ASP A 102 15.50 -20.60 -7.08
CA ASP A 102 14.82 -20.44 -5.78
C ASP A 102 15.69 -19.62 -4.80
N PRO A 103 15.47 -18.30 -4.71
CA PRO A 103 16.30 -17.43 -3.88
C PRO A 103 16.07 -17.65 -2.37
N TYR A 104 14.89 -18.12 -1.96
CA TYR A 104 14.59 -18.41 -0.56
C TYR A 104 15.26 -19.70 -0.11
N GLY A 105 15.15 -20.75 -0.93
CA GLY A 105 15.85 -22.01 -0.72
C GLY A 105 17.37 -21.84 -0.72
N ALA A 106 17.92 -21.04 -1.64
CA ALA A 106 19.35 -20.75 -1.71
C ALA A 106 19.90 -20.15 -0.40
N LEU A 107 19.14 -19.27 0.25
CA LEU A 107 19.52 -18.67 1.54
C LEU A 107 19.02 -19.46 2.77
N GLY A 108 18.18 -20.48 2.57
CA GLY A 108 17.56 -21.26 3.64
C GLY A 108 16.63 -20.44 4.54
N VAL A 109 15.92 -19.47 3.97
CA VAL A 109 15.00 -18.57 4.69
C VAL A 109 13.57 -18.70 4.19
N ALA A 110 12.59 -18.46 5.05
CA ALA A 110 11.17 -18.54 4.68
C ALA A 110 10.73 -17.32 3.82
N PRO A 111 9.64 -17.43 3.02
CA PRO A 111 9.13 -16.33 2.19
C PRO A 111 8.78 -15.04 2.96
N ASP A 112 8.52 -15.14 4.26
CA ASP A 112 8.24 -14.05 5.19
C ASP A 112 9.48 -13.51 5.91
N ALA A 113 10.69 -14.01 5.61
CA ALA A 113 11.92 -13.56 6.25
C ALA A 113 12.14 -12.04 6.14
N THR A 114 12.53 -11.39 7.24
CA THR A 114 12.88 -9.97 7.25
C THR A 114 14.19 -9.71 6.49
N ASP A 115 14.43 -8.48 6.06
CA ASP A 115 15.69 -8.08 5.42
C ASP A 115 16.89 -8.36 6.34
N ALA A 116 16.70 -8.19 7.66
CA ALA A 116 17.70 -8.55 8.66
C ALA A 116 17.96 -10.07 8.69
N GLN A 117 16.91 -10.89 8.64
CA GLN A 117 17.05 -12.36 8.55
C GLN A 117 17.72 -12.79 7.25
N ILE A 118 17.41 -12.16 6.12
CA ILE A 118 18.05 -12.40 4.81
C ILE A 118 19.54 -12.04 4.88
N LYS A 119 19.89 -10.85 5.39
CA LYS A 119 21.30 -10.41 5.55
C LYS A 119 22.06 -11.34 6.50
N SER A 120 21.43 -11.74 7.61
CA SER A 120 22.02 -12.65 8.60
C SER A 120 22.26 -14.05 8.03
N ALA A 121 21.27 -14.59 7.31
CA ALA A 121 21.38 -15.89 6.64
C ALA A 121 22.47 -15.87 5.57
N PHE A 122 22.52 -14.81 4.75
CA PHE A 122 23.60 -14.63 3.77
C PHE A 122 24.97 -14.58 4.46
N ARG A 123 25.17 -13.76 5.49
CA ARG A 123 26.44 -13.68 6.22
C ARG A 123 26.87 -15.03 6.77
N LYS A 124 25.92 -15.81 7.31
CA LYS A 124 26.19 -17.15 7.85
C LYS A 124 26.54 -18.16 6.77
N ALA A 125 25.87 -18.10 5.62
CA ALA A 125 26.09 -19.01 4.49
C ALA A 125 27.38 -18.66 3.72
N SER A 126 27.64 -17.38 3.49
CA SER A 126 28.78 -16.88 2.72
C SER A 126 30.12 -17.20 3.38
N LEU A 127 30.18 -17.22 4.73
CA LEU A 127 31.38 -17.61 5.47
C LEU A 127 31.79 -19.08 5.25
N LYS A 128 30.86 -19.95 4.86
CA LYS A 128 31.13 -21.37 4.61
C LYS A 128 31.68 -21.63 3.23
N VAL A 129 31.37 -20.78 2.26
CA VAL A 129 31.75 -20.91 0.84
C VAL A 129 32.70 -19.77 0.40
N HIS A 130 33.29 -19.06 1.37
CA HIS A 130 34.25 -18.01 1.07
C HIS A 130 35.53 -18.65 0.51
N PRO A 131 36.12 -18.15 -0.59
CA PRO A 131 37.30 -18.75 -1.22
C PRO A 131 38.50 -18.93 -0.26
N ASP A 132 38.66 -18.04 0.72
CA ASP A 132 39.72 -18.14 1.74
C ASP A 132 39.49 -19.27 2.79
N LYS A 133 38.27 -19.79 2.90
CA LYS A 133 37.88 -20.81 3.89
C LYS A 133 37.46 -22.14 3.26
N ASP A 134 37.03 -22.11 2.00
CA ASP A 134 36.64 -23.27 1.22
C ASP A 134 37.44 -23.31 -0.09
N PRO A 135 38.46 -24.18 -0.18
CA PRO A 135 39.31 -24.30 -1.37
C PRO A 135 38.66 -25.13 -2.49
N SER A 136 37.39 -25.51 -2.38
CA SER A 136 36.70 -26.28 -3.41
C SER A 136 36.50 -25.46 -4.70
N PRO A 137 36.60 -26.09 -5.89
CA PRO A 137 36.43 -25.39 -7.17
C PRO A 137 35.04 -24.77 -7.35
N ASP A 138 34.03 -25.26 -6.62
CA ASP A 138 32.64 -24.81 -6.69
C ASP A 138 32.31 -23.70 -5.67
N ALA A 139 33.20 -23.39 -4.72
CA ALA A 139 32.98 -22.38 -3.68
C ALA A 139 32.64 -21.00 -4.28
N ALA A 140 33.35 -20.61 -5.35
CA ALA A 140 33.10 -19.35 -6.05
C ALA A 140 31.71 -19.32 -6.73
N GLU A 141 31.22 -20.45 -7.24
CA GLU A 141 29.88 -20.53 -7.83
C GLU A 141 28.79 -20.45 -6.76
N HIS A 142 28.93 -21.19 -5.66
CA HIS A 142 28.00 -21.12 -4.54
C HIS A 142 27.97 -19.73 -3.90
N PHE A 143 29.12 -19.06 -3.76
CA PHE A 143 29.18 -17.69 -3.26
C PHE A 143 28.44 -16.72 -4.19
N ARG A 144 28.59 -16.88 -5.52
CA ARG A 144 27.83 -16.10 -6.51
C ARG A 144 26.32 -16.34 -6.38
N GLN A 145 25.89 -17.59 -6.27
CA GLN A 145 24.47 -17.94 -6.11
C GLN A 145 23.86 -17.37 -4.82
N LEU A 146 24.58 -17.43 -3.70
CA LEU A 146 24.12 -16.81 -2.45
C LEU A 146 24.04 -15.30 -2.56
N THR A 147 25.00 -14.68 -3.25
CA THR A 147 25.01 -13.23 -3.47
C THR A 147 23.85 -12.81 -4.36
N GLU A 148 23.61 -13.53 -5.45
CA GLU A 148 22.47 -13.34 -6.36
C GLU A 148 21.13 -13.53 -5.63
N ALA A 149 20.98 -14.59 -4.84
CA ALA A 149 19.78 -14.82 -4.03
C ALA A 149 19.54 -13.70 -3.01
N LYS A 150 20.59 -13.26 -2.30
CA LYS A 150 20.51 -12.14 -1.35
C LYS A 150 20.16 -10.84 -2.06
N ASP A 151 20.82 -10.50 -3.17
CA ASP A 151 20.53 -9.28 -3.93
C ASP A 151 19.12 -9.32 -4.56
N PHE A 152 18.66 -10.50 -4.98
CA PHE A 152 17.29 -10.70 -5.47
C PHE A 152 16.26 -10.50 -4.36
N LEU A 153 16.44 -11.13 -3.19
CA LEU A 153 15.50 -10.99 -2.07
C LEU A 153 15.55 -9.60 -1.42
N LEU A 154 16.69 -8.93 -1.40
CA LEU A 154 16.79 -7.56 -0.91
C LEU A 154 16.30 -6.53 -1.93
N ASN A 155 16.03 -6.94 -3.17
CA ASN A 155 15.34 -6.10 -4.14
C ASN A 155 13.82 -6.27 -3.98
N PRO A 156 13.09 -5.22 -3.55
CA PRO A 156 11.67 -5.32 -3.22
C PRO A 156 10.80 -5.78 -4.40
N LEU A 157 11.12 -5.30 -5.62
CA LEU A 157 10.39 -5.65 -6.83
C LEU A 157 10.55 -7.12 -7.19
N LYS A 158 11.81 -7.58 -7.28
CA LYS A 158 12.14 -8.95 -7.66
C LYS A 158 11.54 -9.95 -6.67
N ARG A 159 11.69 -9.66 -5.36
CA ARG A 159 11.11 -10.45 -4.29
C ARG A 159 9.58 -10.52 -4.37
N LEU A 160 8.93 -9.37 -4.58
CA LEU A 160 7.48 -9.31 -4.68
C LEU A 160 6.97 -10.14 -5.87
N MET A 161 7.53 -9.92 -7.06
CA MET A 161 7.14 -10.62 -8.29
C MET A 161 7.28 -12.13 -8.12
N TYR A 162 8.39 -12.59 -7.54
CA TYR A 162 8.59 -14.00 -7.22
C TYR A 162 7.50 -14.53 -6.29
N ASN A 163 7.17 -13.81 -5.21
CA ASN A 163 6.12 -14.24 -4.27
C ASN A 163 4.74 -14.34 -4.92
N MET A 164 4.44 -13.43 -5.85
CA MET A 164 3.17 -13.37 -6.56
C MET A 164 3.03 -14.55 -7.54
N ALA A 165 4.06 -14.78 -8.36
CA ALA A 165 4.13 -15.88 -9.31
C ALA A 165 3.93 -17.26 -8.67
N HIS A 166 4.43 -17.45 -7.45
CA HIS A 166 4.42 -18.74 -6.75
C HIS A 166 3.25 -18.90 -5.76
N GLY A 167 2.28 -17.98 -5.76
CA GLY A 167 1.14 -18.02 -4.83
C GLY A 167 1.55 -17.94 -3.35
N LEU A 168 2.79 -17.52 -3.06
CA LEU A 168 3.33 -17.41 -1.71
C LEU A 168 2.73 -16.20 -0.96
N GLN A 169 2.04 -15.31 -1.69
CA GLN A 169 1.28 -14.21 -1.09
C GLN A 169 0.05 -14.66 -0.31
N ALA A 170 -0.71 -15.64 -0.79
CA ALA A 170 -1.93 -16.13 -0.11
C ALA A 170 -1.60 -16.88 1.20
N ARG A 171 -0.39 -17.44 1.29
CA ARG A 171 0.13 -18.14 2.48
C ARG A 171 0.68 -17.20 3.56
N ARG A 172 0.80 -15.89 3.29
CA ARG A 172 1.10 -14.90 4.33
C ARG A 172 -0.14 -14.73 5.21
N HIS A 173 -0.20 -15.47 6.30
CA HIS A 173 -1.01 -15.06 7.44
C HIS A 173 -0.53 -13.65 7.82
N TYR A 174 -1.34 -12.62 7.54
CA TYR A 174 -1.15 -11.24 8.00
C TYR A 174 -1.18 -11.24 9.53
N VAL A 175 -0.08 -11.65 10.16
CA VAL A 175 0.11 -11.65 11.60
C VAL A 175 1.33 -10.78 11.86
N GLN A 176 1.05 -9.60 12.41
CA GLN A 176 1.98 -8.59 12.95
C GLN A 176 3.05 -8.05 11.99
N TRP A 177 2.71 -6.99 11.25
CA TRP A 177 3.65 -6.25 10.39
C TRP A 177 3.35 -4.74 10.37
N TRP A 178 3.04 -4.17 11.53
CA TRP A 178 2.83 -2.73 11.68
C TRP A 178 3.99 -2.16 12.46
N SER A 179 4.58 -1.08 11.96
CA SER A 179 5.54 -0.32 12.74
C SER A 179 4.79 0.61 13.68
N THR A 180 5.20 0.59 14.95
CA THR A 180 4.77 1.60 15.92
C THR A 180 5.53 2.90 15.69
N TRP A 181 5.08 3.97 16.34
CA TRP A 181 5.84 5.23 16.38
C TRP A 181 7.30 5.00 16.75
N ASP A 182 7.54 4.28 17.84
CA ASP A 182 8.88 4.16 18.42
C ASP A 182 9.80 3.36 17.50
N GLU A 183 9.26 2.38 16.77
CA GLU A 183 10.01 1.68 15.71
C GLU A 183 10.32 2.59 14.52
N VAL A 184 9.37 3.41 14.06
CA VAL A 184 9.63 4.39 12.99
C VAL A 184 10.71 5.37 13.42
N PHE A 185 10.67 5.85 14.67
CA PHE A 185 11.68 6.76 15.23
C PHE A 185 13.03 6.07 15.50
N ALA A 186 13.04 4.78 15.83
CA ALA A 186 14.26 3.98 16.00
C ALA A 186 14.92 3.66 14.65
N GLU A 187 14.16 3.28 13.61
CA GLU A 187 14.68 3.16 12.23
C GLU A 187 15.21 4.51 11.72
N ILE A 188 14.70 5.58 12.30
CA ILE A 188 15.12 6.94 11.98
C ILE A 188 16.49 7.27 12.59
N ASP A 189 16.92 6.58 13.64
CA ASP A 189 18.14 6.82 14.41
C ASP A 189 19.19 5.71 14.19
N PRO A 190 20.25 5.92 13.38
CA PRO A 190 21.20 4.85 13.05
C PRO A 190 22.40 4.73 14.00
N ALA A 191 22.44 5.37 15.16
CA ALA A 191 23.58 5.25 16.07
C ALA A 191 23.50 3.99 16.96
N GLU A 192 24.04 2.86 16.49
CA GLU A 192 24.62 1.86 17.39
C GLU A 192 25.95 2.41 17.93
N ASP A 193 25.95 2.91 19.17
CA ASP A 193 26.85 2.51 20.26
C ASP A 193 27.02 3.62 21.32
N GLU A 194 26.93 3.15 22.57
CA GLU A 194 27.38 3.74 23.85
C GLU A 194 26.54 4.83 24.54
N GLU A 195 26.04 4.42 25.72
CA GLU A 195 25.55 5.21 26.86
C GLU A 195 24.46 6.24 26.57
N ALA A 196 23.20 5.81 26.79
CA ALA A 196 22.14 6.72 27.18
C ALA A 196 22.45 7.29 28.58
N GLU A 197 23.35 8.27 28.64
CA GLU A 197 23.41 9.19 29.76
C GLU A 197 22.09 9.99 29.78
N ALA A 198 21.43 10.02 30.93
CA ALA A 198 20.24 10.84 31.13
C ALA A 198 20.60 12.31 30.92
N LEU A 199 20.26 12.85 29.74
CA LEU A 199 20.45 14.26 29.44
C LEU A 199 19.70 15.11 30.49
N PRO A 200 20.36 16.11 31.10
CA PRO A 200 19.68 17.04 31.98
C PRO A 200 18.63 17.81 31.20
N SER A 201 17.49 18.08 31.85
CA SER A 201 16.42 18.89 31.28
C SER A 201 16.94 20.28 30.91
N GLU A 202 17.11 20.55 29.62
CA GLU A 202 17.25 21.93 29.16
C GLU A 202 15.97 22.71 29.45
N PRO A 203 16.09 23.99 29.87
CA PRO A 203 14.94 24.83 30.12
C PRO A 203 14.12 24.99 28.84
N SER A 204 12.79 24.89 29.01
CA SER A 204 11.81 25.16 27.96
C SER A 204 12.14 26.46 27.23
N ILE A 205 12.51 26.37 25.96
CA ILE A 205 12.57 27.55 25.09
C ILE A 205 11.14 28.11 25.04
N PRO A 206 10.89 29.36 25.47
CA PRO A 206 9.57 29.94 25.34
C PRO A 206 9.19 29.97 23.87
N ALA A 207 7.92 29.68 23.56
CA ALA A 207 7.39 29.80 22.21
C ALA A 207 7.83 31.15 21.62
N PRO A 208 8.57 31.18 20.49
CA PRO A 208 9.01 32.43 19.92
C PRO A 208 7.77 33.26 19.56
N SER A 209 7.85 34.55 19.85
CA SER A 209 6.87 35.53 19.37
C SER A 209 6.72 35.36 17.85
N PRO A 210 5.49 35.46 17.31
CA PRO A 210 5.28 35.25 15.88
C PRO A 210 6.18 36.21 15.09
N PRO A 211 6.84 35.74 14.03
CA PRO A 211 7.60 36.63 13.16
C PRO A 211 6.67 37.74 12.62
N PRO A 212 7.19 38.93 12.30
CA PRO A 212 6.44 39.94 11.58
C PRO A 212 5.78 39.31 10.33
N ALA A 213 4.60 39.81 9.95
CA ALA A 213 3.77 39.27 8.86
C ALA A 213 4.50 39.13 7.50
N GLU A 214 5.68 39.72 7.35
CA GLU A 214 6.53 39.74 6.16
C GLU A 214 7.51 38.55 6.03
N VAL A 215 7.66 37.67 7.04
CA VAL A 215 8.52 36.48 6.97
C VAL A 215 7.74 35.22 7.32
N ARG A 216 6.74 34.88 6.49
CA ARG A 216 6.01 33.61 6.60
C ARG A 216 6.87 32.46 6.05
N THR A 217 6.85 31.33 6.74
CA THR A 217 7.37 30.05 6.23
C THR A 217 6.55 29.62 5.00
N ASP A 218 7.16 29.00 4.00
CA ASP A 218 6.44 28.55 2.82
C ASP A 218 5.44 27.43 3.17
N VAL A 219 5.88 26.42 3.91
CA VAL A 219 5.05 25.26 4.27
C VAL A 219 5.08 24.95 5.76
N LEU A 220 3.91 24.77 6.37
CA LEU A 220 3.76 24.15 7.68
C LEU A 220 3.19 22.74 7.52
N ILE A 221 3.87 21.73 8.06
CA ILE A 221 3.37 20.35 8.15
C ILE A 221 2.65 20.20 9.50
N PHE A 222 1.32 20.17 9.47
CA PHE A 222 0.48 20.02 10.66
C PHE A 222 0.14 18.55 10.90
N GLY A 223 0.43 18.05 12.10
CA GLY A 223 0.41 16.60 12.37
C GLY A 223 1.71 15.91 11.96
N ALA A 224 2.85 16.62 12.06
CA ALA A 224 4.17 16.15 11.63
C ALA A 224 4.63 14.87 12.32
N THR A 225 4.33 14.71 13.61
CA THR A 225 4.56 13.46 14.35
C THR A 225 3.52 12.39 14.02
N GLY A 226 2.96 12.44 12.81
CA GLY A 226 2.02 11.55 12.13
C GLY A 226 2.77 10.38 11.48
N PHE A 227 2.17 9.21 11.18
CA PHE A 227 2.86 8.21 10.34
C PHE A 227 3.08 8.83 8.96
N LEU A 228 2.00 9.31 8.35
CA LEU A 228 2.06 10.09 7.12
C LEU A 228 2.86 11.39 7.30
N GLY A 229 2.69 12.11 8.42
CA GLY A 229 3.45 13.33 8.72
C GLY A 229 4.95 13.11 8.75
N THR A 230 5.42 12.00 9.32
CA THR A 230 6.84 11.64 9.37
C THR A 230 7.38 11.36 7.97
N LEU A 231 6.59 10.72 7.10
CA LEU A 231 6.93 10.53 5.68
C LEU A 231 6.94 11.85 4.90
N VAL A 232 6.00 12.77 5.18
CA VAL A 232 6.04 14.12 4.58
C VAL A 232 7.33 14.85 5.00
N CYS A 233 7.68 14.81 6.29
CA CYS A 233 8.92 15.40 6.81
C CYS A 233 10.18 14.76 6.21
N SER A 234 10.20 13.45 5.96
CA SER A 234 11.37 12.79 5.35
C SER A 234 11.58 13.19 3.88
N MET A 235 10.52 13.58 3.18
CA MET A 235 10.55 13.91 1.75
C MET A 235 10.64 15.42 1.48
N VAL A 236 10.28 16.28 2.43
CA VAL A 236 10.12 17.73 2.22
C VAL A 236 11.39 18.39 1.70
N ARG A 237 12.57 18.07 2.26
CA ARG A 237 13.86 18.67 1.86
C ARG A 237 14.18 18.45 0.38
N HIS A 238 13.86 17.27 -0.12
CA HIS A 238 14.15 16.89 -1.50
C HIS A 238 13.07 17.40 -2.46
N ARG A 239 11.80 17.37 -2.06
CA ARG A 239 10.66 17.72 -2.92
C ARG A 239 10.42 19.23 -3.01
N LEU A 240 10.73 19.97 -1.95
CA LEU A 240 10.61 21.42 -1.80
C LEU A 240 11.98 22.08 -1.57
N ALA A 241 13.03 21.63 -2.26
CA ALA A 241 14.36 22.21 -2.15
C ALA A 241 14.33 23.73 -2.38
N GLY A 242 14.97 24.48 -1.49
CA GLY A 242 14.97 25.95 -1.52
C GLY A 242 13.75 26.62 -0.88
N ARG A 243 12.73 25.86 -0.46
CA ARG A 243 11.58 26.39 0.30
C ARG A 243 11.81 26.27 1.80
N THR A 244 11.25 27.23 2.52
CA THR A 244 11.23 27.24 3.97
C THR A 244 10.08 26.37 4.50
N TRP A 245 10.30 25.57 5.55
CA TRP A 245 9.25 24.72 6.09
C TRP A 245 9.28 24.61 7.62
N ALA A 246 8.17 24.23 8.22
CA ALA A 246 7.97 24.11 9.66
C ALA A 246 7.17 22.85 10.00
N MET A 247 7.20 22.45 11.28
CA MET A 247 6.49 21.28 11.79
C MET A 247 5.61 21.64 12.99
N ALA A 248 4.43 21.05 13.04
CA ALA A 248 3.49 21.19 14.15
C ALA A 248 2.97 19.82 14.61
N GLY A 249 2.90 19.62 15.92
CA GLY A 249 2.47 18.38 16.53
C GLY A 249 2.23 18.51 18.04
N ARG A 250 1.70 17.44 18.65
CA ARG A 250 1.39 17.40 20.10
C ARG A 250 2.57 16.93 20.95
N ASP A 251 3.49 16.17 20.35
CA ASP A 251 4.61 15.51 21.04
C ASP A 251 5.92 16.25 20.73
N GLU A 252 6.36 17.04 21.69
CA GLU A 252 7.54 17.92 21.59
C GLU A 252 8.85 17.13 21.44
N ARG A 253 8.96 15.99 22.13
CA ARG A 253 10.13 15.10 22.03
C ARG A 253 10.26 14.57 20.61
N LYS A 254 9.16 14.06 20.04
CA LYS A 254 9.16 13.53 18.67
C LYS A 254 9.42 14.61 17.63
N LEU A 255 8.90 15.83 17.83
CA LEU A 255 9.26 16.97 16.97
C LEU A 255 10.76 17.26 17.03
N GLY A 256 11.39 17.17 18.21
CA GLY A 256 12.84 17.28 18.39
C GLY A 256 13.60 16.26 17.54
N MET A 257 13.24 14.98 17.62
CA MET A 257 13.86 13.91 16.82
C MET A 257 13.71 14.11 15.31
N LEU A 258 12.52 14.53 14.86
CA LEU A 258 12.29 14.83 13.43
C LEU A 258 13.19 15.96 12.95
N GLU A 259 13.40 16.98 13.80
CA GLU A 259 14.27 18.10 13.46
C GLU A 259 15.74 17.72 13.46
N GLU A 260 16.21 16.93 14.42
CA GLU A 260 17.59 16.45 14.44
C GLU A 260 17.90 15.65 13.17
N LYS A 261 16.98 14.78 12.76
CA LYS A 261 17.18 13.97 11.55
C LYS A 261 17.01 14.75 10.26
N PHE A 262 15.87 15.43 10.10
CA PHE A 262 15.47 16.03 8.83
C PHE A 262 15.83 17.51 8.74
N GLY A 263 16.45 18.08 9.77
CA GLY A 263 16.89 19.46 9.84
C GLY A 263 15.76 20.48 10.01
N LYS A 264 16.14 21.70 10.40
CA LYS A 264 15.25 22.86 10.42
C LYS A 264 14.89 23.27 8.98
N GLY A 265 13.62 23.55 8.72
CA GLY A 265 13.32 24.71 7.89
C GLY A 265 13.37 25.99 8.76
N PRO A 266 13.65 27.16 8.19
CA PRO A 266 14.21 28.30 8.92
C PRO A 266 13.32 29.01 9.94
N LEU A 267 12.07 28.57 10.20
CA LEU A 267 11.24 29.16 11.25
C LEU A 267 10.35 28.12 11.94
N TYR A 268 10.42 28.11 13.27
CA TYR A 268 9.40 27.65 14.21
C TYR A 268 9.39 26.17 14.67
N ARG A 269 9.57 26.01 15.99
CA ARG A 269 9.13 24.86 16.82
C ARG A 269 7.92 25.34 17.63
N GLY A 270 6.80 24.61 17.59
CA GLY A 270 5.66 24.88 18.46
C GLY A 270 4.96 23.63 18.93
N LYS A 271 4.92 23.45 20.25
CA LYS A 271 4.04 22.49 20.91
C LYS A 271 2.59 22.95 20.74
N LEU A 272 1.76 22.13 20.11
CA LEU A 272 0.35 22.42 19.94
C LEU A 272 -0.48 21.89 21.11
N ARG A 273 -1.15 22.82 21.80
CA ARG A 273 -2.31 22.51 22.64
C ARG A 273 -3.55 22.64 21.74
N LEU A 274 -4.16 21.50 21.42
CA LEU A 274 -5.33 21.47 20.51
C LEU A 274 -6.62 21.92 21.21
N GLU A 275 -6.59 22.24 22.51
CA GLU A 275 -7.81 22.58 23.25
C GLU A 275 -8.31 24.01 23.00
N ARG A 276 -7.52 24.88 22.36
CA ARG A 276 -7.87 26.29 22.13
C ARG A 276 -7.68 26.69 20.67
N PRO A 277 -8.71 27.22 19.99
CA PRO A 277 -8.60 27.70 18.60
C PRO A 277 -7.47 28.72 18.39
N GLU A 278 -7.20 29.55 19.39
CA GLU A 278 -6.16 30.59 19.34
C GLU A 278 -4.75 30.00 19.21
N ASP A 279 -4.53 28.81 19.78
CA ASP A 279 -3.25 28.10 19.71
C ASP A 279 -2.99 27.61 18.28
N ILE A 280 -4.04 27.12 17.59
CA ILE A 280 -3.95 26.73 16.17
C ILE A 280 -3.69 27.97 15.31
N ASP A 281 -4.43 29.05 15.53
CA ASP A 281 -4.25 30.32 14.80
C ASP A 281 -2.84 30.87 14.95
N SER A 282 -2.23 30.70 16.13
CA SER A 282 -0.86 31.17 16.42
C SER A 282 0.21 30.55 15.55
N ILE A 283 -0.04 29.32 15.11
CA ILE A 283 0.93 28.53 14.36
C ILE A 283 0.61 28.62 12.87
N VAL A 284 -0.66 28.46 12.50
CA VAL A 284 -1.09 28.52 11.11
C VAL A 284 -0.73 29.86 10.46
N ARG A 285 -0.89 30.99 11.18
CA ARG A 285 -0.58 32.34 10.64
C ARG A 285 0.89 32.54 10.23
N THR A 286 1.79 31.67 10.70
CA THR A 286 3.22 31.76 10.40
C THR A 286 3.59 31.20 9.03
N ALA A 287 2.64 30.55 8.34
CA ALA A 287 2.88 29.89 7.07
C ALA A 287 2.11 30.53 5.91
N ARG A 288 2.59 30.31 4.69
CA ARG A 288 1.87 30.59 3.44
C ARG A 288 0.89 29.46 3.11
N VAL A 289 1.34 28.21 3.32
CA VAL A 289 0.59 26.98 3.06
C VAL A 289 0.67 26.04 4.25
N VAL A 290 -0.45 25.47 4.66
CA VAL A 290 -0.52 24.36 5.63
C VAL A 290 -0.83 23.07 4.90
N ILE A 291 0.02 22.06 5.10
CA ILE A 291 -0.26 20.67 4.79
C ILE A 291 -0.78 20.01 6.08
N ASP A 292 -2.08 19.81 6.18
CA ASP A 292 -2.70 19.11 7.31
C ASP A 292 -2.76 17.61 7.05
N VAL A 293 -1.97 16.87 7.81
CA VAL A 293 -1.97 15.39 7.87
C VAL A 293 -2.33 14.90 9.28
N SER A 294 -2.95 15.76 10.09
CA SER A 294 -3.58 15.34 11.34
C SER A 294 -4.77 14.43 11.05
N GLY A 295 -5.05 13.49 11.94
CA GLY A 295 -6.17 12.59 11.78
C GLY A 295 -6.73 12.08 13.12
N PRO A 296 -8.03 11.71 13.15
CA PRO A 296 -8.98 11.76 12.01
C PRO A 296 -9.48 13.18 11.70
N LYS A 297 -9.87 13.46 10.45
CA LYS A 297 -10.21 14.83 9.99
C LYS A 297 -11.48 15.37 10.63
N TRP A 298 -12.47 14.51 10.89
CA TRP A 298 -13.69 14.89 11.61
C TRP A 298 -13.45 15.36 13.05
N ALA A 299 -12.27 15.10 13.63
CA ALA A 299 -11.92 15.52 14.98
C ALA A 299 -10.98 16.73 15.05
N VAL A 300 -10.12 16.93 14.04
CA VAL A 300 -9.03 17.93 14.09
C VAL A 300 -8.98 18.81 12.84
N GLY A 301 -9.06 18.20 11.65
CA GLY A 301 -8.80 18.90 10.39
C GLY A 301 -9.73 20.08 10.13
N THR A 302 -11.01 20.00 10.54
CA THR A 302 -11.98 21.09 10.38
C THR A 302 -11.57 22.37 11.14
N PHE A 303 -10.97 22.22 12.33
CA PHE A 303 -10.47 23.35 13.11
C PHE A 303 -9.24 24.01 12.47
N VAL A 304 -8.37 23.21 11.85
CA VAL A 304 -7.18 23.69 11.13
C VAL A 304 -7.59 24.44 9.87
N ALA A 305 -8.54 23.93 9.10
CA ALA A 305 -9.09 24.63 7.94
C ALA A 305 -9.72 25.98 8.33
N ALA A 306 -10.49 26.02 9.42
CA ALA A 306 -11.04 27.27 9.94
C ALA A 306 -9.97 28.29 10.35
N ALA A 307 -8.88 27.83 10.97
CA ALA A 307 -7.73 28.67 11.31
C ALA A 307 -7.03 29.23 10.07
N CYS A 308 -6.90 28.41 9.02
CA CYS A 308 -6.33 28.83 7.73
C CYS A 308 -7.16 29.98 7.12
N VAL A 309 -8.49 29.86 7.11
CA VAL A 309 -9.38 30.94 6.65
C VAL A 309 -9.23 32.20 7.48
N ARG A 310 -9.21 32.10 8.82
CA ARG A 310 -9.08 33.27 9.72
C ARG A 310 -7.75 34.02 9.55
N THR A 311 -6.67 33.32 9.20
CA THR A 311 -5.31 33.87 9.17
C THR A 311 -4.82 34.23 7.76
N GLY A 312 -5.62 33.94 6.72
CA GLY A 312 -5.23 34.15 5.34
C GLY A 312 -4.12 33.19 4.91
N THR A 313 -4.22 31.91 5.27
CA THR A 313 -3.25 30.86 4.96
C THR A 313 -3.89 29.80 4.09
N HIS A 314 -3.21 29.32 3.03
CA HIS A 314 -3.77 28.26 2.17
C HIS A 314 -3.74 26.90 2.88
N TYR A 315 -4.77 26.09 2.65
CA TYR A 315 -4.93 24.79 3.31
C TYR A 315 -4.86 23.65 2.28
N ILE A 316 -4.13 22.59 2.63
CA ILE A 316 -4.03 21.35 1.87
C ILE A 316 -4.25 20.18 2.83
N ASP A 317 -5.07 19.20 2.47
CA ASP A 317 -5.14 17.93 3.21
C ASP A 317 -5.27 16.70 2.32
N ASN A 318 -5.18 15.53 2.96
CA ASN A 318 -5.40 14.22 2.35
C ASN A 318 -6.71 13.58 2.82
N THR A 319 -7.77 14.36 3.05
CA THR A 319 -9.09 13.84 3.46
C THR A 319 -9.44 12.59 2.66
N SER A 320 -9.64 11.50 3.37
CA SER A 320 -9.94 10.18 2.84
C SER A 320 -10.96 9.56 3.79
N PHE A 321 -11.87 8.72 3.29
CA PHE A 321 -12.95 8.02 4.01
C PHE A 321 -14.25 8.82 4.23
N PRO A 322 -15.41 8.15 4.20
CA PRO A 322 -16.72 8.81 4.28
C PRO A 322 -16.94 9.72 5.50
N ALA A 323 -16.45 9.34 6.69
CA ALA A 323 -16.63 10.15 7.90
C ALA A 323 -15.83 11.46 7.83
N ASP A 324 -14.58 11.40 7.38
CA ASP A 324 -13.76 12.59 7.14
C ASP A 324 -14.34 13.43 5.99
N THR A 325 -14.92 12.79 4.97
CA THR A 325 -15.59 13.46 3.86
C THR A 325 -16.84 14.23 4.31
N LEU A 326 -17.62 13.68 5.24
CA LEU A 326 -18.75 14.39 5.86
C LEU A 326 -18.27 15.64 6.63
N ALA A 327 -17.13 15.56 7.30
CA ALA A 327 -16.54 16.73 7.96
C ALA A 327 -16.09 17.79 6.94
N SER A 328 -15.50 17.39 5.82
CA SER A 328 -15.17 18.34 4.75
C SER A 328 -16.41 18.96 4.08
N LYS A 329 -17.57 18.27 4.09
CA LYS A 329 -18.87 18.88 3.69
C LYS A 329 -19.26 20.02 4.61
N GLN A 330 -19.17 19.82 5.92
CA GLN A 330 -19.45 20.88 6.88
C GLN A 330 -18.51 22.07 6.66
N VAL A 331 -17.23 21.81 6.43
CA VAL A 331 -16.26 22.86 6.08
C VAL A 331 -16.67 23.59 4.80
N ARG A 332 -17.01 22.89 3.72
CA ARG A 332 -17.49 23.52 2.49
C ARG A 332 -18.70 24.41 2.77
N ASP A 333 -19.72 23.88 3.44
CA ASP A 333 -20.97 24.59 3.66
C ASP A 333 -20.78 25.82 4.60
N GLU A 334 -19.81 25.79 5.51
CA GLU A 334 -19.60 26.86 6.51
C GLU A 334 -18.46 27.84 6.20
N LEU A 335 -17.45 27.40 5.44
CA LEU A 335 -16.20 28.13 5.23
C LEU A 335 -15.94 28.52 3.77
N ASP A 336 -16.64 27.96 2.77
CA ASP A 336 -16.34 28.25 1.36
C ASP A 336 -16.43 29.76 1.04
N ASP A 337 -17.53 30.41 1.42
CA ASP A 337 -17.69 31.86 1.20
C ASP A 337 -16.73 32.72 2.03
N LYS A 338 -16.38 32.26 3.24
CA LYS A 338 -15.39 32.93 4.09
C LYS A 338 -13.99 32.81 3.50
N ALA A 339 -13.64 31.65 2.96
CA ALA A 339 -12.38 31.40 2.28
C ALA A 339 -12.28 32.22 0.99
N LYS A 340 -13.36 32.32 0.21
CA LYS A 340 -13.46 33.22 -0.94
C LYS A 340 -13.21 34.68 -0.54
N ALA A 341 -13.88 35.15 0.51
CA ALA A 341 -13.70 36.51 1.02
C ALA A 341 -12.27 36.78 1.53
N ALA A 342 -11.62 35.78 2.12
CA ALA A 342 -10.26 35.86 2.62
C ALA A 342 -9.18 35.65 1.54
N GLY A 343 -9.55 35.30 0.29
CA GLY A 343 -8.58 34.94 -0.75
C GLY A 343 -7.85 33.62 -0.50
N VAL A 344 -8.40 32.76 0.36
CA VAL A 344 -7.79 31.50 0.79
C VAL A 344 -8.32 30.34 -0.06
N SER A 345 -7.42 29.51 -0.56
CA SER A 345 -7.76 28.23 -1.19
C SER A 345 -7.75 27.11 -0.16
N LEU A 346 -8.84 26.35 -0.09
CA LEU A 346 -8.95 25.13 0.69
C LEU A 346 -8.92 23.93 -0.26
N ILE A 347 -7.76 23.28 -0.35
CA ILE A 347 -7.48 22.18 -1.28
C ILE A 347 -7.60 20.85 -0.53
N TYR A 348 -8.73 20.17 -0.72
CA TYR A 348 -9.04 18.89 -0.10
C TYR A 348 -8.70 17.71 -1.01
N PHE A 349 -8.50 16.52 -0.45
CA PHE A 349 -8.28 15.27 -1.21
C PHE A 349 -6.93 15.18 -1.95
N ALA A 350 -5.91 15.91 -1.49
CA ALA A 350 -4.56 15.92 -2.06
C ALA A 350 -3.71 14.70 -1.69
N GLY A 351 -4.29 13.49 -1.77
CA GLY A 351 -3.59 12.20 -1.63
C GLY A 351 -3.74 11.34 -2.89
N VAL A 352 -3.09 10.18 -2.93
CA VAL A 352 -3.15 9.31 -4.13
C VAL A 352 -4.57 8.82 -4.44
N GLY A 353 -5.37 8.59 -3.40
CA GLY A 353 -6.78 8.22 -3.51
C GLY A 353 -7.59 9.31 -4.23
N GLY A 354 -7.68 10.51 -3.67
CA GLY A 354 -8.44 11.58 -4.32
C GLY A 354 -7.86 12.04 -5.66
N THR A 355 -6.56 12.34 -5.70
CA THR A 355 -5.98 13.14 -6.79
C THR A 355 -5.74 12.34 -8.07
N LEU A 356 -5.22 11.11 -7.98
CA LEU A 356 -4.82 10.38 -9.18
C LEU A 356 -6.03 9.88 -9.98
N PHE A 357 -7.07 9.41 -9.28
CA PHE A 357 -8.32 8.98 -9.93
C PHE A 357 -9.04 10.17 -10.57
N ASP A 358 -9.08 11.31 -9.89
CA ASP A 358 -9.72 12.52 -10.39
C ASP A 358 -9.03 13.08 -11.63
N PHE A 359 -7.70 13.17 -11.64
CA PHE A 359 -6.96 13.57 -12.84
C PHE A 359 -7.08 12.58 -13.99
N GLY A 360 -6.95 11.27 -13.72
CA GLY A 360 -7.12 10.26 -14.77
C GLY A 360 -8.50 10.33 -15.42
N ASN A 361 -9.55 10.55 -14.61
CA ASN A 361 -10.90 10.74 -15.09
C ASN A 361 -11.04 12.04 -15.90
N MET A 362 -10.53 13.15 -15.37
CA MET A 362 -10.51 14.44 -16.04
C MET A 362 -9.86 14.37 -17.43
N LEU A 363 -8.70 13.72 -17.54
CA LEU A 363 -7.95 13.55 -18.79
C LEU A 363 -8.76 12.75 -19.81
N LEU A 364 -9.46 11.71 -19.38
CA LEU A 364 -10.30 10.91 -20.28
C LEU A 364 -11.51 11.67 -20.80
N VAL A 365 -12.19 12.40 -19.92
CA VAL A 365 -13.32 13.25 -20.29
C VAL A 365 -12.90 14.29 -21.33
N ARG A 366 -11.74 14.94 -21.11
CA ARG A 366 -11.18 15.90 -22.07
C ARG A 366 -10.80 15.23 -23.38
N HIS A 367 -10.14 14.08 -23.31
CA HIS A 367 -9.72 13.36 -24.51
C HIS A 367 -10.90 13.01 -25.41
N LEU A 368 -11.98 12.45 -24.86
CA LEU A 368 -13.19 12.12 -25.64
C LEU A 368 -13.86 13.36 -26.25
N ARG A 369 -13.95 14.44 -25.47
CA ARG A 369 -14.54 15.70 -25.92
C ARG A 369 -13.69 16.40 -26.98
N ASP A 370 -12.40 16.58 -26.72
CA ASP A 370 -11.51 17.40 -27.54
C ASP A 370 -11.10 16.67 -28.83
N THR A 371 -11.00 15.33 -28.78
CA THR A 371 -10.64 14.52 -29.96
C THR A 371 -11.85 14.16 -30.81
N TYR A 372 -13.00 13.86 -30.19
CA TYR A 372 -14.17 13.32 -30.91
C TYR A 372 -15.42 14.18 -30.87
N GLY A 373 -15.45 15.24 -30.08
CA GLY A 373 -16.67 16.03 -29.85
C GLY A 373 -17.75 15.26 -29.09
N LEU A 374 -17.39 14.18 -28.38
CA LEU A 374 -18.33 13.29 -27.72
C LEU A 374 -18.41 13.54 -26.21
N PRO A 375 -19.61 13.52 -25.60
CA PRO A 375 -19.75 13.49 -24.15
C PRO A 375 -19.24 12.15 -23.57
N THR A 376 -18.92 12.13 -22.28
CA THR A 376 -18.55 10.90 -21.58
C THR A 376 -19.75 10.33 -20.84
N ARG A 377 -20.11 9.09 -21.14
CA ARG A 377 -21.20 8.37 -20.47
C ARG A 377 -20.76 7.79 -19.15
N ARG A 378 -19.59 7.15 -19.13
CA ARG A 378 -19.14 6.39 -17.96
C ARG A 378 -17.63 6.27 -17.92
N VAL A 379 -17.07 6.28 -16.73
CA VAL A 379 -15.67 5.92 -16.45
C VAL A 379 -15.65 4.83 -15.37
N ASP A 380 -15.02 3.70 -15.67
CA ASP A 380 -14.70 2.64 -14.71
C ASP A 380 -13.21 2.66 -14.41
N ALA A 381 -12.85 2.89 -13.16
CA ALA A 381 -11.48 2.85 -12.67
C ALA A 381 -11.18 1.50 -12.03
N TYR A 382 -10.19 0.79 -12.54
CA TYR A 382 -9.74 -0.48 -12.00
C TYR A 382 -8.39 -0.29 -11.30
N GLU A 383 -8.30 -0.71 -10.05
CA GLU A 383 -7.06 -0.70 -9.27
C GLU A 383 -6.64 -2.12 -8.92
N ILE A 384 -5.37 -2.41 -9.22
CA ILE A 384 -4.65 -3.57 -8.68
C ILE A 384 -3.62 -2.97 -7.73
N SER A 385 -3.74 -3.28 -6.44
CA SER A 385 -2.74 -2.89 -5.46
C SER A 385 -2.26 -4.10 -4.66
N HIS A 386 -0.98 -4.10 -4.35
CA HIS A 386 -0.33 -5.04 -3.48
C HIS A 386 0.54 -4.28 -2.48
N GLY A 387 0.63 -4.78 -1.25
CA GLY A 387 1.27 -4.08 -0.14
C GLY A 387 0.27 -3.83 0.98
N ALA A 388 0.76 -3.48 2.17
CA ALA A 388 -0.10 -3.04 3.26
C ALA A 388 -0.28 -1.53 3.15
N ASN A 389 -1.49 -1.08 2.80
CA ASN A 389 -1.74 0.31 2.40
C ASN A 389 -2.44 1.12 3.52
N VAL A 390 -2.84 0.44 4.59
CA VAL A 390 -3.79 0.94 5.58
C VAL A 390 -3.09 1.29 6.89
N THR A 391 -3.27 2.51 7.36
CA THR A 391 -2.79 2.95 8.69
C THR A 391 -3.91 2.84 9.72
N GLY A 392 -3.58 2.82 11.01
CA GLY A 392 -4.62 2.80 12.04
C GLY A 392 -5.44 4.10 12.10
N THR A 393 -4.87 5.23 11.66
CA THR A 393 -5.64 6.49 11.50
C THR A 393 -6.69 6.35 10.40
N VAL A 394 -6.35 5.70 9.28
CA VAL A 394 -7.30 5.39 8.21
C VAL A 394 -8.42 4.49 8.71
N LEU A 395 -8.10 3.42 9.44
CA LEU A 395 -9.13 2.54 10.00
C LEU A 395 -10.03 3.26 11.02
N LEU A 396 -9.47 4.19 11.78
CA LEU A 396 -10.25 5.03 12.70
C LEU A 396 -11.15 6.01 11.94
N ALA A 397 -10.67 6.60 10.83
CA ALA A 397 -11.48 7.43 9.95
C ALA A 397 -12.62 6.61 9.30
N ALA A 398 -12.33 5.40 8.82
CA ALA A 398 -13.32 4.49 8.26
C ALA A 398 -14.38 4.06 9.30
N LYS A 399 -13.97 3.78 10.55
CA LYS A 399 -14.88 3.51 11.68
C LYS A 399 -15.87 4.66 11.89
N GLY A 400 -15.40 5.90 11.73
CA GLY A 400 -16.17 7.11 11.96
C GLY A 400 -16.44 7.40 13.44
N GLU A 401 -17.04 8.55 13.69
CA GLU A 401 -17.52 8.97 15.01
C GLU A 401 -18.78 8.21 15.45
N ASP A 402 -19.15 8.35 16.72
CA ASP A 402 -20.40 7.81 17.22
C ASP A 402 -21.61 8.43 16.53
N GLY A 403 -22.53 7.57 16.07
CA GLY A 403 -23.71 7.99 15.32
C GLY A 403 -23.48 8.23 13.83
N PHE A 404 -22.27 8.00 13.29
CA PHE A 404 -21.95 8.16 11.87
C PHE A 404 -22.93 7.45 10.93
N GLU A 405 -23.30 6.19 11.20
CA GLU A 405 -24.28 5.45 10.37
C GLU A 405 -25.65 6.11 10.29
N LYS A 406 -26.11 6.73 11.39
CA LYS A 406 -27.37 7.47 11.40
C LYS A 406 -27.25 8.73 10.54
N LYS A 407 -26.14 9.45 10.67
CA LYS A 407 -25.84 10.63 9.84
C LYS A 407 -25.76 10.26 8.35
N LEU A 408 -25.08 9.16 8.01
CA LEU A 408 -25.00 8.61 6.65
C LEU A 408 -26.39 8.32 6.06
N LYS A 409 -27.27 7.64 6.83
CA LYS A 409 -28.65 7.39 6.39
C LYS A 409 -29.47 8.66 6.18
N GLN A 410 -29.20 9.73 6.94
CA GLN A 410 -29.93 10.99 6.87
C GLN A 410 -29.44 11.91 5.75
N THR A 411 -28.15 11.93 5.50
CA THR A 411 -27.49 12.86 4.57
C THR A 411 -27.26 12.25 3.19
N GLY A 412 -27.46 10.94 3.05
CA GLY A 412 -27.18 10.20 1.82
C GLY A 412 -25.72 9.73 1.72
N TYR A 413 -25.45 8.86 0.77
CA TYR A 413 -24.13 8.23 0.60
C TYR A 413 -23.07 9.16 -0.02
N PHE A 414 -23.50 10.25 -0.65
CA PHE A 414 -22.64 11.12 -1.45
C PHE A 414 -22.41 12.45 -0.75
N PHE A 415 -21.44 12.47 0.15
CA PHE A 415 -21.26 13.58 1.09
C PHE A 415 -20.73 14.89 0.46
N LEU A 416 -20.24 14.91 -0.78
CA LEU A 416 -19.78 16.15 -1.44
C LEU A 416 -20.06 16.22 -2.94
N GLY A 417 -20.64 15.18 -3.52
CA GLY A 417 -20.78 15.07 -4.97
C GLY A 417 -21.67 16.16 -5.54
N GLY A 418 -21.32 16.68 -6.71
CA GLY A 418 -22.30 17.31 -7.59
C GLY A 418 -23.25 16.22 -8.07
N GLU A 419 -24.55 16.37 -7.81
CA GLU A 419 -25.53 15.41 -8.33
C GLU A 419 -25.46 15.42 -9.87
N PRO A 420 -25.46 14.24 -10.52
CA PRO A 420 -25.71 14.17 -11.94
C PRO A 420 -27.06 14.82 -12.24
N ASP A 421 -27.22 15.40 -13.43
CA ASP A 421 -28.54 15.92 -13.82
C ASP A 421 -29.60 14.81 -13.86
N SER A 422 -29.18 13.56 -14.06
CA SER A 422 -30.01 12.35 -13.99
C SER A 422 -30.27 11.82 -12.55
N GLY A 423 -29.66 12.41 -11.52
CA GLY A 423 -29.72 11.91 -10.15
C GLY A 423 -28.94 10.60 -9.90
N LEU A 424 -29.08 10.06 -8.68
CA LEU A 424 -28.48 8.79 -8.25
C LEU A 424 -29.28 7.58 -8.75
N THR A 425 -28.62 6.45 -9.01
CA THR A 425 -29.26 5.23 -9.54
C THR A 425 -29.10 4.02 -8.62
N GLU A 426 -29.97 3.01 -8.73
CA GLU A 426 -29.87 1.75 -7.96
C GLU A 426 -28.52 1.04 -8.15
N ALA A 427 -27.91 1.18 -9.34
CA ALA A 427 -26.58 0.65 -9.65
C ALA A 427 -25.45 1.28 -8.80
N ASP A 428 -25.64 2.50 -8.28
CA ASP A 428 -24.71 3.14 -7.34
C ASP A 428 -24.76 2.52 -5.93
N ASP A 429 -25.82 1.76 -5.63
CA ASP A 429 -26.05 1.12 -4.33
C ASP A 429 -25.83 -0.42 -4.34
N GLU A 430 -26.23 -1.13 -5.40
CA GLU A 430 -26.15 -2.60 -5.46
C GLU A 430 -24.71 -3.16 -5.48
N ALA A 431 -23.79 -2.44 -6.11
CA ALA A 431 -22.40 -2.89 -6.28
C ALA A 431 -21.56 -2.90 -4.98
N LYS A 432 -22.16 -2.50 -3.84
CA LYS A 432 -21.57 -2.55 -2.49
C LYS A 432 -21.67 -3.93 -1.82
N ALA A 433 -22.56 -4.81 -2.28
CA ALA A 433 -22.99 -5.94 -1.45
C ALA A 433 -22.18 -7.24 -1.63
N LYS A 434 -21.64 -7.53 -2.82
CA LYS A 434 -20.97 -8.81 -3.10
C LYS A 434 -19.86 -8.65 -4.14
N PRO A 435 -18.72 -9.36 -3.98
CA PRO A 435 -17.74 -9.48 -5.06
C PRO A 435 -18.36 -10.06 -6.33
N VAL A 436 -17.99 -9.50 -7.47
CA VAL A 436 -18.46 -9.92 -8.80
C VAL A 436 -17.29 -10.32 -9.67
N LEU A 437 -17.49 -11.26 -10.59
CA LEU A 437 -16.51 -11.50 -11.65
C LEU A 437 -16.70 -10.43 -12.73
N ASP A 438 -15.80 -9.46 -12.78
CA ASP A 438 -15.86 -8.38 -13.76
C ASP A 438 -15.49 -8.92 -15.16
N GLN A 439 -16.38 -8.73 -16.13
CA GLN A 439 -16.21 -9.28 -17.48
C GLN A 439 -15.13 -8.55 -18.29
N TYR A 440 -14.86 -7.29 -17.97
CA TYR A 440 -13.89 -6.48 -18.70
C TYR A 440 -12.46 -6.82 -18.27
N ALA A 441 -12.20 -6.86 -16.96
CA ALA A 441 -10.92 -7.24 -16.37
C ALA A 441 -10.70 -8.76 -16.34
N GLY A 442 -11.76 -9.57 -16.32
CA GLY A 442 -11.68 -11.02 -16.16
C GLY A 442 -11.23 -11.45 -14.76
N MET A 443 -11.42 -10.58 -13.76
CA MET A 443 -10.95 -10.75 -12.39
C MET A 443 -12.11 -10.59 -11.40
N TRP A 444 -11.94 -11.10 -10.19
CA TRP A 444 -12.89 -10.82 -9.11
C TRP A 444 -12.73 -9.36 -8.70
N ALA A 445 -13.84 -8.63 -8.65
CA ALA A 445 -13.86 -7.23 -8.33
C ALA A 445 -14.80 -6.96 -7.15
N ASN A 446 -14.43 -6.00 -6.32
CA ASN A 446 -15.38 -5.35 -5.43
C ASN A 446 -15.26 -3.83 -5.61
N ILE A 447 -16.31 -3.09 -5.25
CA ILE A 447 -16.21 -1.63 -5.22
C ILE A 447 -15.10 -1.23 -4.25
N SER A 448 -14.14 -0.47 -4.76
CA SER A 448 -13.12 0.18 -3.93
C SER A 448 -13.73 1.34 -3.14
N GLU A 449 -12.95 1.84 -2.21
CA GLU A 449 -13.26 2.89 -1.26
C GLU A 449 -14.17 4.01 -1.84
N ILE A 450 -15.22 4.34 -1.08
CA ILE A 450 -16.19 5.42 -1.36
C ILE A 450 -15.54 6.83 -1.56
N PRO A 451 -14.38 7.20 -0.98
CA PRO A 451 -13.82 8.55 -1.07
C PRO A 451 -13.49 9.03 -2.47
N GLU A 452 -12.90 8.17 -3.30
CA GLU A 452 -12.50 8.46 -4.68
C GLU A 452 -13.71 8.84 -5.52
N LEU A 453 -14.79 8.07 -5.36
CA LEU A 453 -16.08 8.36 -5.98
C LEU A 453 -16.60 9.74 -5.57
N ILE A 454 -16.41 10.12 -4.30
CA ILE A 454 -16.82 11.42 -3.80
C ILE A 454 -15.93 12.54 -4.36
N THR A 455 -14.61 12.36 -4.41
CA THR A 455 -13.68 13.36 -4.96
C THR A 455 -14.00 13.66 -6.43
N VAL A 456 -14.17 12.62 -7.25
CA VAL A 456 -14.50 12.77 -8.68
C VAL A 456 -15.83 13.49 -8.87
N ARG A 457 -16.87 13.13 -8.10
CA ARG A 457 -18.16 13.82 -8.14
C ARG A 457 -18.08 15.25 -7.63
N CYS A 458 -17.23 15.52 -6.65
CA CYS A 458 -16.99 16.87 -6.15
C CYS A 458 -16.38 17.75 -7.25
N SER A 459 -15.33 17.26 -7.92
CA SER A 459 -14.71 17.91 -9.08
C SER A 459 -15.71 18.12 -10.22
N TYR A 460 -16.54 17.13 -10.54
CA TYR A 460 -17.63 17.28 -11.51
C TYR A 460 -18.56 18.45 -11.15
N GLY A 461 -19.02 18.52 -9.89
CA GLY A 461 -19.89 19.61 -9.42
C GLY A 461 -19.21 20.98 -9.48
N LEU A 462 -17.96 21.08 -9.04
CA LEU A 462 -17.18 22.32 -9.02
C LEU A 462 -16.83 22.83 -10.43
N ALA A 463 -16.55 21.91 -11.36
CA ALA A 463 -16.07 22.23 -12.70
C ALA A 463 -17.17 22.16 -13.78
N LYS A 464 -18.44 21.91 -13.44
CA LYS A 464 -19.53 21.67 -14.42
C LYS A 464 -19.61 22.69 -15.56
N LYS A 465 -19.29 23.96 -15.29
CA LYS A 465 -19.30 25.05 -16.28
C LYS A 465 -18.03 25.15 -17.13
N THR A 466 -16.87 24.76 -16.61
CA THR A 466 -15.56 24.90 -17.27
C THR A 466 -15.08 23.59 -17.89
N GLN A 467 -15.59 22.47 -17.40
CA GLN A 467 -15.31 21.14 -17.86
C GLN A 467 -16.60 20.31 -17.76
N PRO A 468 -17.44 20.28 -18.82
CA PRO A 468 -18.62 19.43 -18.86
C PRO A 468 -18.24 17.97 -19.10
N TRP A 469 -18.83 17.04 -18.36
CA TRP A 469 -18.48 15.61 -18.43
C TRP A 469 -19.48 14.81 -19.26
N GLY A 470 -20.74 15.25 -19.30
CA GLY A 470 -21.84 14.59 -20.00
C GLY A 470 -23.08 14.54 -19.08
N PRO A 471 -24.30 14.61 -19.63
CA PRO A 471 -25.52 14.60 -18.83
C PRO A 471 -25.74 13.27 -18.09
N ASP A 472 -25.29 12.16 -18.68
CA ASP A 472 -25.41 10.80 -18.15
C ASP A 472 -24.11 10.27 -17.52
N PHE A 473 -23.16 11.16 -17.21
CA PHE A 473 -21.84 10.78 -16.72
C PHE A 473 -21.92 9.95 -15.42
N ARG A 474 -21.20 8.81 -15.40
CA ARG A 474 -21.01 7.97 -14.22
C ARG A 474 -19.54 7.66 -13.97
N PHE A 475 -19.15 7.59 -12.71
CA PHE A 475 -17.82 7.13 -12.30
C PHE A 475 -17.97 5.98 -11.31
N MET A 476 -17.20 4.90 -11.52
CA MET A 476 -17.10 3.77 -10.61
C MET A 476 -15.64 3.40 -10.40
N ILE A 477 -15.33 2.83 -9.23
CA ILE A 477 -14.00 2.34 -8.90
C ILE A 477 -14.09 0.89 -8.41
N TRP A 478 -13.18 0.05 -8.92
CA TRP A 478 -13.14 -1.38 -8.70
C TRP A 478 -11.75 -1.80 -8.23
N MET A 479 -11.66 -2.44 -7.06
CA MET A 479 -10.45 -3.19 -6.70
C MET A 479 -10.53 -4.59 -7.29
N LEU A 480 -9.43 -5.01 -7.92
CA LEU A 480 -9.31 -6.31 -8.54
C LEU A 480 -8.56 -7.31 -7.65
N PHE A 481 -9.06 -8.54 -7.65
CA PHE A 481 -8.59 -9.67 -6.84
C PHE A 481 -8.41 -10.92 -7.72
N PRO A 482 -7.45 -11.78 -7.38
CA PRO A 482 -7.20 -13.01 -8.12
C PRO A 482 -8.35 -14.03 -7.97
N ASP A 483 -9.04 -14.03 -6.82
CA ASP A 483 -10.12 -14.99 -6.53
C ASP A 483 -11.22 -14.38 -5.65
N GLN A 484 -12.37 -15.08 -5.59
CA GLN A 484 -13.55 -14.65 -4.84
C GLN A 484 -13.30 -14.58 -3.33
N ALA A 485 -12.47 -15.46 -2.79
CA ALA A 485 -12.21 -15.53 -1.36
C ALA A 485 -11.42 -14.31 -0.89
N ALA A 486 -10.39 -13.91 -1.65
CA ALA A 486 -9.63 -12.69 -1.43
C ALA A 486 -10.53 -11.44 -1.50
N ALA A 487 -11.36 -11.33 -2.53
CA ALA A 487 -12.31 -10.22 -2.69
C ALA A 487 -13.33 -10.14 -1.53
N SER A 488 -13.85 -11.29 -1.10
CA SER A 488 -14.81 -11.40 0.01
C SER A 488 -14.17 -11.03 1.35
N MET A 489 -12.94 -11.49 1.60
CA MET A 489 -12.19 -11.16 2.81
C MET A 489 -11.88 -9.68 2.89
N ASN A 490 -11.52 -9.05 1.77
CA ASN A 490 -11.30 -7.61 1.72
C ASN A 490 -12.59 -6.84 2.01
N ALA A 491 -13.70 -7.18 1.34
CA ALA A 491 -15.01 -6.55 1.57
C ALA A 491 -15.46 -6.64 3.05
N LEU A 492 -15.25 -7.79 3.69
CA LEU A 492 -15.57 -7.98 5.10
C LEU A 492 -14.72 -7.06 6.01
N ARG A 493 -13.40 -7.04 5.81
CA ARG A 493 -12.46 -6.24 6.63
C ARG A 493 -12.71 -4.74 6.53
N MET A 494 -13.08 -4.26 5.33
CA MET A 494 -13.36 -2.86 5.07
C MET A 494 -14.81 -2.46 5.41
N SER A 495 -15.65 -3.41 5.82
CA SER A 495 -17.02 -3.09 6.21
C SER A 495 -17.05 -2.30 7.53
N ASN A 496 -17.74 -1.16 7.52
CA ASN A 496 -17.92 -0.34 8.73
C ASN A 496 -18.51 -1.15 9.89
N GLY A 497 -19.44 -2.07 9.61
CA GLY A 497 -20.05 -2.92 10.64
C GLY A 497 -19.08 -3.93 11.27
N PHE A 498 -18.05 -4.38 10.56
CA PHE A 498 -16.97 -5.20 11.12
C PHE A 498 -16.05 -4.34 12.00
N LEU A 499 -15.55 -3.23 11.45
CA LEU A 499 -14.67 -2.31 12.18
C LEU A 499 -15.36 -1.80 13.45
N ARG A 500 -16.62 -1.36 13.41
CA ARG A 500 -17.26 -0.75 14.58
C ARG A 500 -17.49 -1.70 15.75
N ARG A 501 -17.85 -2.96 15.48
CA ARG A 501 -18.07 -3.99 16.53
C ARG A 501 -16.76 -4.48 17.14
N GLY A 502 -15.66 -4.44 16.38
CA GLY A 502 -14.41 -5.09 16.74
C GLY A 502 -13.21 -4.17 16.91
N TYR A 503 -13.26 -2.90 16.50
CA TYR A 503 -12.06 -2.06 16.32
C TYR A 503 -11.19 -2.02 17.57
N ASN A 504 -11.73 -1.61 18.72
CA ASN A 504 -10.96 -1.51 19.97
C ASN A 504 -10.36 -2.86 20.35
N LYS A 505 -11.17 -3.94 20.28
CA LYS A 505 -10.73 -5.31 20.56
C LYS A 505 -9.66 -5.79 19.58
N HIS A 506 -9.76 -5.44 18.30
CA HIS A 506 -8.81 -5.85 17.27
C HIS A 506 -7.49 -5.08 17.36
N VAL A 507 -7.54 -3.80 17.76
CA VAL A 507 -6.35 -3.02 18.11
C VAL A 507 -5.67 -3.62 19.34
N GLU A 508 -6.43 -3.90 20.41
CA GLU A 508 -5.90 -4.52 21.64
C GLU A 508 -5.27 -5.89 21.37
N LEU A 509 -5.91 -6.71 20.53
CA LEU A 509 -5.39 -8.01 20.08
C LEU A 509 -4.29 -7.90 19.00
N LYS A 510 -3.85 -6.70 18.63
CA LYS A 510 -2.85 -6.42 17.57
C LYS A 510 -3.17 -7.08 16.22
N LYS A 511 -4.46 -7.22 15.90
CA LYS A 511 -4.96 -7.75 14.62
C LYS A 511 -5.07 -6.66 13.54
N ILE A 512 -5.21 -5.41 13.94
CA ILE A 512 -5.22 -4.22 13.08
C ILE A 512 -4.32 -3.13 13.71
N PRO A 513 -3.77 -2.19 12.93
CA PRO A 513 -2.89 -1.14 13.46
C PRO A 513 -3.65 -0.18 14.38
N ALA A 514 -3.00 0.29 15.44
CA ALA A 514 -3.53 1.33 16.30
C ALA A 514 -3.38 2.71 15.64
N ARG A 515 -4.05 3.74 16.18
CA ARG A 515 -3.90 5.12 15.68
C ARG A 515 -2.42 5.51 15.73
N GLY A 516 -1.88 5.85 14.57
CA GLY A 516 -0.47 6.23 14.41
C GLY A 516 0.46 5.11 13.98
N ASP A 517 0.01 3.86 14.03
CA ASP A 517 0.74 2.74 13.44
C ASP A 517 0.48 2.70 11.92
N GLY A 518 1.48 2.22 11.19
CA GLY A 518 1.40 2.06 9.75
C GLY A 518 2.25 0.87 9.28
N PRO A 519 2.23 0.59 7.97
CA PRO A 519 3.04 -0.48 7.40
C PRO A 519 4.54 -0.23 7.63
N CYS A 520 5.28 -1.28 7.98
CA CYS A 520 6.74 -1.18 8.10
C CYS A 520 7.41 -0.84 6.77
N GLU A 521 8.64 -0.31 6.82
CA GLU A 521 9.35 0.18 5.64
C GLU A 521 9.46 -0.88 4.54
N ARG A 522 9.72 -2.14 4.91
CA ARG A 522 9.77 -3.25 3.95
C ARG A 522 8.47 -3.41 3.17
N LEU A 523 7.31 -3.38 3.83
CA LEU A 523 6.02 -3.53 3.16
C LEU A 523 5.71 -2.35 2.24
N ARG A 524 6.10 -1.13 2.63
CA ARG A 524 6.00 0.06 1.77
C ARG A 524 6.90 -0.08 0.54
N LYS A 525 8.15 -0.51 0.70
CA LYS A 525 9.09 -0.75 -0.41
C LYS A 525 8.64 -1.86 -1.36
N GLU A 526 7.94 -2.87 -0.84
CA GLU A 526 7.33 -3.95 -1.62
C GLU A 526 5.98 -3.54 -2.24
N ALA A 527 5.42 -2.35 -1.98
CA ALA A 527 4.11 -1.99 -2.49
C ALA A 527 4.09 -1.77 -4.02
N ILE A 528 3.03 -2.19 -4.69
CA ILE A 528 2.77 -1.92 -6.11
C ILE A 528 1.33 -1.46 -6.26
N ALA A 529 1.11 -0.41 -7.04
CA ALA A 529 -0.23 0.00 -7.46
C ALA A 529 -0.27 0.19 -8.98
N THR A 530 -1.34 -0.26 -9.60
CA THR A 530 -1.64 -0.04 -11.02
C THR A 530 -3.08 0.33 -11.18
N ARG A 531 -3.32 1.39 -11.96
CA ARG A 531 -4.64 1.94 -12.20
C ARG A 531 -4.91 1.96 -13.70
N VAL A 532 -6.07 1.45 -14.08
CA VAL A 532 -6.57 1.46 -15.45
C VAL A 532 -7.96 2.08 -15.42
N LEU A 533 -8.09 3.28 -15.95
CA LEU A 533 -9.38 3.94 -16.10
C LEU A 533 -9.88 3.73 -17.53
N VAL A 534 -11.17 3.42 -17.66
CA VAL A 534 -11.84 3.10 -18.92
C VAL A 534 -12.99 4.08 -19.08
N ALA A 535 -12.89 5.00 -20.03
CA ALA A 535 -13.98 5.89 -20.41
C ALA A 535 -14.76 5.34 -21.59
N GLU A 536 -16.09 5.44 -21.52
CA GLU A 536 -17.00 5.18 -22.62
C GLU A 536 -17.72 6.48 -23.01
N ALA A 537 -17.66 6.80 -24.31
CA ALA A 537 -18.38 7.92 -24.89
C ALA A 537 -19.90 7.70 -24.89
N ASP A 538 -20.65 8.79 -24.82
CA ASP A 538 -22.10 8.78 -24.90
C ASP A 538 -22.58 8.91 -26.35
N GLU A 539 -22.74 7.77 -27.02
CA GLU A 539 -23.20 7.66 -28.41
C GLU A 539 -24.61 7.04 -28.50
N GLY A 540 -25.43 7.15 -27.45
CA GLY A 540 -26.85 6.80 -27.45
C GLY A 540 -27.22 5.32 -27.19
N ALA A 541 -26.26 4.38 -27.20
CA ALA A 541 -26.49 2.99 -26.78
C ALA A 541 -25.34 2.43 -25.92
N PRO A 542 -25.61 1.85 -24.72
CA PRO A 542 -24.59 1.25 -23.87
C PRO A 542 -23.81 0.15 -24.58
N GLY A 543 -22.47 0.16 -24.45
CA GLY A 543 -21.59 -0.90 -24.96
C GLY A 543 -21.27 -0.81 -26.45
N LYS A 544 -21.74 0.24 -27.15
CA LYS A 544 -21.35 0.57 -28.54
C LYS A 544 -20.51 1.84 -28.67
N GLY A 545 -20.39 2.60 -27.57
CA GLY A 545 -19.63 3.86 -27.56
C GLY A 545 -18.12 3.65 -27.67
N ARG A 546 -17.47 4.58 -28.36
CA ARG A 546 -16.01 4.70 -28.42
C ARG A 546 -15.43 4.71 -26.99
N ARG A 547 -14.26 4.08 -26.83
CA ARG A 547 -13.56 4.03 -25.55
C ARG A 547 -12.20 4.69 -25.61
N ALA A 548 -11.81 5.24 -24.46
CA ALA A 548 -10.48 5.76 -24.19
C ALA A 548 -10.01 5.27 -22.80
N HIS A 549 -8.70 5.23 -22.60
CA HIS A 549 -8.09 4.62 -21.42
C HIS A 549 -6.99 5.45 -20.85
N CYS A 550 -6.93 5.52 -19.52
CA CYS A 550 -5.85 6.19 -18.81
C CYS A 550 -5.16 5.17 -17.90
N ILE A 551 -3.86 4.96 -18.12
CA ILE A 551 -3.06 3.99 -17.39
C ILE A 551 -2.04 4.71 -16.51
N SER A 552 -1.99 4.33 -15.24
CA SER A 552 -0.99 4.80 -14.28
C SER A 552 -0.35 3.64 -13.54
N THR A 553 0.97 3.51 -13.73
CA THR A 553 1.81 2.46 -13.14
C THR A 553 3.02 3.12 -12.46
N PRO A 554 2.86 3.72 -11.27
CA PRO A 554 4.02 4.04 -10.46
C PRO A 554 4.78 2.74 -10.19
N GLY A 555 6.10 2.73 -10.34
CA GLY A 555 6.91 1.53 -10.07
C GLY A 555 6.76 1.03 -8.62
N PRO A 556 7.44 -0.06 -8.25
CA PRO A 556 7.41 -0.60 -6.88
C PRO A 556 7.93 0.38 -5.83
N GLY A 557 7.33 0.35 -4.64
CA GLY A 557 7.61 1.27 -3.54
C GLY A 557 7.31 2.73 -3.90
N GLY A 558 7.70 3.68 -3.04
CA GLY A 558 7.56 5.10 -3.33
C GLY A 558 6.13 5.49 -3.70
N ASN A 559 5.93 5.94 -4.94
CA ASN A 559 4.63 6.37 -5.45
C ASN A 559 3.56 5.26 -5.54
N SER A 560 3.96 3.97 -5.52
CA SER A 560 3.03 2.84 -5.42
C SER A 560 2.57 2.56 -3.99
N ASP A 561 3.38 2.93 -2.99
CA ASP A 561 2.94 2.91 -1.61
C ASP A 561 1.93 4.04 -1.39
N HIS A 562 0.78 3.71 -0.79
CA HIS A 562 -0.30 4.69 -0.63
C HIS A 562 0.12 5.87 0.26
N GLN A 563 0.97 5.62 1.27
CA GLN A 563 1.37 6.65 2.23
C GLN A 563 2.49 7.54 1.65
N GLU A 564 3.58 6.97 1.15
CA GLU A 564 4.66 7.71 0.47
C GLU A 564 4.15 8.44 -0.78
N GLY A 565 3.31 7.77 -1.57
CA GLY A 565 2.65 8.39 -2.71
C GLY A 565 1.79 9.59 -2.30
N SER A 566 1.01 9.48 -1.22
CA SER A 566 0.21 10.60 -0.72
C SER A 566 1.09 11.73 -0.19
N SER A 567 2.20 11.42 0.49
CA SER A 567 3.19 12.42 0.89
C SER A 567 3.76 13.17 -0.32
N ALA A 568 4.06 12.47 -1.42
CA ALA A 568 4.55 13.09 -2.64
C ALA A 568 3.51 14.00 -3.30
N VAL A 569 2.23 13.58 -3.36
CA VAL A 569 1.13 14.39 -3.90
C VAL A 569 0.91 15.64 -3.05
N LEU A 570 0.89 15.53 -1.72
CA LEU A 570 0.73 16.67 -0.80
C LEU A 570 1.84 17.71 -1.00
N LEU A 571 3.10 17.25 -1.07
CA LEU A 571 4.25 18.13 -1.27
C LEU A 571 4.24 18.79 -2.66
N GLU A 572 3.86 18.06 -3.71
CA GLU A 572 3.75 18.64 -5.04
C GLU A 572 2.59 19.65 -5.12
N THR A 573 1.47 19.37 -4.43
CA THR A 573 0.35 20.31 -4.29
C THR A 573 0.82 21.62 -3.66
N ALA A 574 1.57 21.54 -2.56
CA ALA A 574 2.14 22.72 -1.91
C ALA A 574 3.15 23.45 -2.80
N ALA A 575 4.02 22.72 -3.52
CA ALA A 575 4.96 23.31 -4.47
C ALA A 575 4.24 24.12 -5.55
N CYS A 576 3.20 23.55 -6.15
CA CYS A 576 2.43 24.21 -7.19
C CYS A 576 1.72 25.45 -6.67
N VAL A 577 1.13 25.39 -5.47
CA VAL A 577 0.51 26.56 -4.81
C VAL A 577 1.54 27.67 -4.62
N LEU A 578 2.71 27.36 -4.06
CA LEU A 578 3.77 28.34 -3.82
C LEU A 578 4.28 28.98 -5.10
N ASP A 579 4.49 28.19 -6.16
CA ASP A 579 4.94 28.72 -7.45
C ASP A 579 3.91 29.68 -8.06
N VAL A 580 2.61 29.41 -7.90
CA VAL A 580 1.55 30.33 -8.34
C VAL A 580 1.55 31.61 -7.51
N LEU A 581 1.74 31.51 -6.19
CA LEU A 581 1.82 32.67 -5.31
C LEU A 581 3.04 33.55 -5.62
N ASP A 582 4.20 32.94 -5.89
CA ASP A 582 5.42 33.67 -6.23
C ASP A 582 5.34 34.36 -7.59
N ALA A 583 4.59 33.78 -8.54
CA ALA A 583 4.38 34.37 -9.86
C ALA A 583 3.54 35.67 -9.82
N GLY A 584 2.97 36.05 -8.66
CA GLY A 584 2.34 37.37 -8.48
C GLY A 584 1.19 37.70 -9.44
N GLY A 585 0.54 36.68 -10.01
CA GLY A 585 -0.54 36.82 -10.98
C GLY A 585 -0.12 36.76 -12.46
N GLU A 586 1.17 36.69 -12.79
CA GLU A 586 1.65 36.52 -14.18
C GLU A 586 1.12 35.23 -14.84
N ARG A 587 0.90 34.19 -14.03
CA ARG A 587 0.30 32.92 -14.46
C ARG A 587 -1.19 32.81 -14.14
N GLY A 588 -1.82 33.90 -13.70
CA GLY A 588 -3.13 33.89 -13.04
C GLY A 588 -3.03 33.64 -11.54
N SER A 589 -4.14 33.81 -10.82
CA SER A 589 -4.24 33.63 -9.36
C SER A 589 -4.88 32.28 -9.00
N LEU A 590 -4.60 31.76 -7.81
CA LEU A 590 -5.34 30.63 -7.25
C LEU A 590 -6.82 30.99 -7.10
N SER A 591 -7.69 30.00 -7.33
CA SER A 591 -9.12 30.15 -7.02
C SER A 591 -9.28 30.05 -5.50
N PRO A 592 -9.90 31.03 -4.83
CA PRO A 592 -10.18 30.90 -3.41
C PRO A 592 -11.44 30.03 -3.19
N GLY A 593 -11.63 29.54 -1.98
CA GLY A 593 -12.73 28.63 -1.64
C GLY A 593 -12.34 27.15 -1.59
N PHE A 594 -13.33 26.32 -1.35
CA PHE A 594 -13.23 24.87 -1.26
C PHE A 594 -13.07 24.23 -2.64
N GLY A 595 -12.14 23.28 -2.77
CA GLY A 595 -12.04 22.48 -3.98
C GLY A 595 -11.01 21.36 -3.90
N THR A 596 -10.90 20.62 -5.00
CA THR A 596 -9.92 19.54 -5.19
C THR A 596 -8.64 20.06 -5.85
N PRO A 597 -7.52 19.31 -5.86
CA PRO A 597 -6.35 19.63 -6.65
C PRO A 597 -6.67 19.82 -8.13
N THR A 598 -7.55 19.01 -8.68
CA THR A 598 -8.01 19.14 -10.08
C THR A 598 -8.68 20.48 -10.32
N TYR A 599 -9.57 20.91 -9.44
CA TYR A 599 -10.26 22.19 -9.56
C TYR A 599 -9.29 23.39 -9.45
N HIS A 600 -8.37 23.35 -8.48
CA HIS A 600 -7.51 24.48 -8.15
C HIS A 600 -6.26 24.56 -9.02
N LEU A 601 -5.66 23.43 -9.35
CA LEU A 601 -4.26 23.36 -9.81
C LEU A 601 -4.09 22.92 -11.26
N GLU A 602 -5.09 22.31 -11.88
CA GLU A 602 -4.98 21.78 -13.24
C GLU A 602 -4.45 22.82 -14.24
N ARG A 603 -5.04 24.02 -14.26
CA ARG A 603 -4.65 25.12 -15.16
C ARG A 603 -3.22 25.61 -14.99
N PHE A 604 -2.52 25.15 -13.95
CA PHE A 604 -1.12 25.47 -13.66
C PHE A 604 -0.16 24.32 -14.00
N GLY A 605 -0.59 23.36 -14.83
CA GLY A 605 0.24 22.26 -15.32
C GLY A 605 0.49 21.18 -14.26
N PHE A 606 -0.45 21.00 -13.34
CA PHE A 606 -0.24 20.09 -12.20
C PHE A 606 -0.15 18.61 -12.60
N VAL A 607 -0.83 18.21 -13.70
CA VAL A 607 -0.74 16.85 -14.24
C VAL A 607 0.69 16.54 -14.70
N GLU A 608 1.30 17.47 -15.44
CA GLU A 608 2.66 17.33 -15.96
C GLU A 608 3.67 17.28 -14.80
N ARG A 609 3.42 18.07 -13.75
CA ARG A 609 4.22 18.03 -12.52
C ARG A 609 4.13 16.66 -11.83
N LEU A 610 2.93 16.13 -11.64
CA LEU A 610 2.75 14.78 -11.08
C LEU A 610 3.43 13.70 -11.94
N ALA A 611 3.30 13.78 -13.27
CA ALA A 611 3.97 12.87 -14.19
C ALA A 611 5.51 12.94 -14.03
N ALA A 612 6.08 14.15 -13.97
CA ALA A 612 7.52 14.35 -13.71
C ALA A 612 7.97 13.83 -12.34
N ARG A 613 7.05 13.74 -11.36
CA ARG A 613 7.30 13.15 -10.04
C ARG A 613 7.09 11.63 -9.99
N GLY A 614 6.82 10.98 -11.13
CA GLY A 614 6.66 9.54 -11.23
C GLY A 614 5.22 9.04 -11.05
N PHE A 615 4.22 9.89 -11.27
CA PHE A 615 2.81 9.51 -11.39
C PHE A 615 2.38 9.63 -12.85
N PRO A 616 2.81 8.71 -13.74
CA PRO A 616 2.51 8.83 -15.15
C PRO A 616 1.00 8.65 -15.40
N PHE A 617 0.48 9.43 -16.34
CA PHE A 617 -0.84 9.26 -16.92
C PHE A 617 -0.67 9.05 -18.43
N LYS A 618 -1.03 7.88 -18.93
CA LYS A 618 -0.95 7.58 -20.36
C LYS A 618 -2.36 7.38 -20.90
N VAL A 619 -2.78 8.28 -21.79
CA VAL A 619 -4.10 8.25 -22.44
C VAL A 619 -4.00 7.57 -23.80
N HIS A 620 -4.91 6.65 -24.09
CA HIS A 620 -4.94 5.85 -25.33
C HIS A 620 -6.37 5.69 -25.86
N ASP A 621 -6.50 5.53 -27.17
CA ASP A 621 -7.76 5.18 -27.85
C ASP A 621 -7.94 3.67 -28.03
N GLY A 622 -9.19 3.23 -28.18
CA GLY A 622 -9.52 1.85 -28.49
C GLY A 622 -9.48 0.95 -27.25
N ALA A 623 -9.57 -0.37 -27.41
CA ALA A 623 -9.47 -1.27 -26.27
C ALA A 623 -7.98 -1.50 -25.88
N PRO A 624 -7.61 -1.36 -24.61
CA PRO A 624 -6.83 -2.36 -23.93
C PRO A 624 -7.54 -3.66 -24.20
N ALA A 625 -6.96 -4.49 -25.07
CA ALA A 625 -7.32 -5.89 -25.03
C ALA A 625 -7.18 -6.35 -23.56
N ARG A 626 -7.95 -7.34 -23.15
CA ARG A 626 -7.75 -8.12 -21.91
C ARG A 626 -6.25 -8.35 -21.58
N GLU A 627 -5.42 -8.38 -22.62
CA GLU A 627 -3.96 -8.20 -22.63
C GLU A 627 -3.38 -7.08 -21.76
N LEU A 628 -4.05 -5.99 -21.39
CA LEU A 628 -3.41 -4.95 -20.58
C LEU A 628 -3.42 -5.31 -19.09
N PHE A 629 -4.52 -5.92 -18.62
CA PHE A 629 -4.55 -6.58 -17.32
C PHE A 629 -3.71 -7.86 -17.34
N HIS A 630 -3.81 -8.65 -18.42
CA HIS A 630 -3.05 -9.90 -18.56
C HIS A 630 -1.54 -9.65 -18.74
N ASN A 631 -1.09 -8.72 -19.57
CA ASN A 631 0.33 -8.37 -19.77
C ASN A 631 0.91 -7.66 -18.56
N PHE A 632 0.12 -6.90 -17.80
CA PHE A 632 0.57 -6.42 -16.50
C PHE A 632 0.85 -7.62 -15.59
N LEU A 633 -0.08 -8.57 -15.51
CA LEU A 633 0.09 -9.79 -14.73
C LEU A 633 1.20 -10.70 -15.30
N SER A 634 1.40 -10.80 -16.61
CA SER A 634 2.45 -11.61 -17.25
C SER A 634 3.83 -10.96 -17.19
N SER A 635 3.93 -9.63 -17.37
CA SER A 635 5.18 -8.87 -17.17
C SER A 635 5.57 -8.79 -15.69
N ALA A 636 4.59 -8.86 -14.78
CA ALA A 636 4.79 -9.06 -13.34
C ALA A 636 4.97 -10.54 -12.93
N GLY A 637 4.91 -11.50 -13.87
CA GLY A 637 5.14 -12.93 -13.63
C GLY A 637 4.02 -13.71 -12.94
N VAL A 638 2.84 -13.11 -12.78
CA VAL A 638 1.66 -13.60 -12.04
C VAL A 638 0.86 -14.64 -12.81
N LEU A 639 0.83 -14.54 -14.14
CA LEU A 639 0.21 -15.54 -15.01
C LEU A 639 1.32 -16.27 -15.75
N ALA A 640 1.28 -17.61 -15.73
CA ALA A 640 2.15 -18.42 -16.58
C ALA A 640 1.99 -17.94 -18.03
N ALA A 641 3.12 -17.76 -18.73
CA ALA A 641 3.09 -17.50 -20.16
C ALA A 641 2.32 -18.64 -20.83
N GLY A 642 1.14 -18.30 -21.37
CA GLY A 642 0.26 -19.24 -22.07
C GLY A 642 0.89 -19.75 -23.36
#